data_AF-H8MK92-F1
#
_entry.id   AF-H8MK92-F1
#
_cell.length_a   1.000
_cell.length_b   1.000
_cell.length_c   1.000
_cell.angle_alpha   90.00
_cell.angle_beta   90.00
_cell.angle_gamma   90.00
#
_symmetry.space_group_name_H-M   'P 1'
#
loop_
_entity.id
_entity.type
_entity.pdbx_description
1 polymer ?
#
loop_
_entity_poly.entity_id
_entity_poly.type
_entity_poly.pdbx_seq_one_letter_code
_entity_poly.pdbx_strand_id
1 'polypeptide(L)'
;MRRMWVTWGAMLALLAGGCDAIDLLEITQRDAKTRVRPEPPGEHCEFGGDAVESGLDRDRDGELDDAEVTATDYVCDAALPQVLTRARTEPHGANCTLGGQAVQSGLDQDGSGQLDDAEVSATEYVCATSVANVLLRVRPVSPGARCPLGGQVSHAGHDANGNGLLEDGEIAQEVYACNEPAPVVLRLRSLAAFTAPCDGDDSGGTVLEAGPDLDGDKALAMSEVEATHYFCGMELTDLKLRHQPEPAGPNCSRSGTRVDAFQDLDHDGEPDRNGVSGTVYVCQSTRVHDGDFAVTGAVDLVALEGVTHLRGELTISAPTLTDASLPSLAVIEGSLTVRGNASLRRLFMPALRFVGGTAAVLSNARLDALTLGTAPDTMVRVERSLLVEDNPMLPTLEGLAAVQPGDSISLRANNALVDPGLLPHVTELHGSLVITDHLRLDRSPFYNLTRVHGDVRLSGNTALGGPFGLNHLTQVGGSLDLQDNAVLETLDPLAQLTSVGALFITGNPRLTDTTGLEQLTSAGRIHIQGNKELLSVGDMPLLLQVTDSFSVKYNEKLQRVHHLPVLRSVATVALVGNTALTSLEGFQRLTRLTTLDVLGNAAVTNLGDLARLREVDYLNLQGNAALTDFGLTDLVRVPESFGVIDNARLPTCRATALAASVFQGQPWGLVIERNDDAATCP
;
A
#
# COMPACT_ATOMS: atom_id res chain seq x y z
N MET A 1 92.87 22.95 -35.35
CA MET A 1 93.67 21.76 -34.93
C MET A 1 94.29 22.04 -33.56
N ARG A 2 94.66 20.99 -32.81
CA ARG A 2 95.60 20.89 -31.65
C ARG A 2 96.40 22.16 -31.25
N ARG A 3 96.74 22.45 -29.97
CA ARG A 3 96.59 21.77 -28.65
C ARG A 3 97.13 22.71 -27.53
N MET A 4 96.76 22.45 -26.25
CA MET A 4 97.58 22.30 -25.00
C MET A 4 98.93 23.06 -24.85
N TRP A 5 99.44 23.49 -23.67
CA TRP A 5 99.10 23.37 -22.22
C TRP A 5 100.19 24.10 -21.36
N VAL A 6 100.15 23.96 -20.02
CA VAL A 6 101.27 24.07 -19.03
C VAL A 6 101.60 25.52 -18.59
N THR A 7 101.28 26.06 -17.39
CA THR A 7 101.51 25.71 -15.95
C THR A 7 102.99 25.85 -15.49
N TRP A 8 103.40 26.23 -14.27
CA TRP A 8 102.79 26.76 -13.02
C TRP A 8 103.93 27.23 -12.06
N GLY A 9 103.65 28.10 -11.07
CA GLY A 9 104.43 28.25 -9.80
C GLY A 9 105.73 29.09 -9.83
N ALA A 10 106.27 29.59 -8.69
CA ALA A 10 105.76 29.61 -7.31
C ALA A 10 106.53 30.59 -6.36
N MET A 11 105.91 30.92 -5.21
CA MET A 11 106.50 31.23 -3.87
C MET A 11 107.32 32.52 -3.53
N LEU A 12 106.86 33.19 -2.45
CA LEU A 12 107.58 33.87 -1.32
C LEU A 12 108.55 35.05 -1.63
N ALA A 13 108.68 36.11 -0.79
CA ALA A 13 108.01 36.54 0.45
C ALA A 13 108.32 38.03 0.81
N LEU A 14 107.50 38.67 1.68
CA LEU A 14 107.84 39.56 2.84
C LEU A 14 109.03 40.57 2.68
N LEU A 15 109.01 41.88 2.99
CA LEU A 15 108.24 42.88 3.80
C LEU A 15 108.76 44.30 3.38
N ALA A 16 108.25 45.49 3.75
CA ALA A 16 107.00 46.00 4.34
C ALA A 16 106.97 47.55 4.28
N GLY A 17 105.77 48.15 4.33
CA GLY A 17 105.53 49.58 4.67
C GLY A 17 105.82 50.61 3.57
N GLY A 18 104.91 51.54 3.24
CA GLY A 18 103.52 51.70 3.68
C GLY A 18 102.95 53.05 3.20
N CYS A 19 101.65 53.11 2.95
CA CYS A 19 100.82 54.31 2.90
C CYS A 19 99.38 53.89 3.22
N ASP A 20 98.69 54.68 4.04
CA ASP A 20 97.45 54.28 4.71
C ASP A 20 96.18 54.33 3.85
N ALA A 21 95.24 53.48 4.26
CA ALA A 21 93.79 53.64 4.20
C ALA A 21 93.18 54.58 3.12
N ILE A 22 92.63 53.96 2.08
CA ILE A 22 91.31 54.32 1.59
C ILE A 22 90.40 53.15 1.93
N ASP A 23 89.53 53.33 2.91
CA ASP A 23 88.50 52.33 3.23
C ASP A 23 87.34 52.49 2.24
N LEU A 24 87.13 51.47 1.41
CA LEU A 24 86.08 51.46 0.38
C LEU A 24 84.70 51.08 0.93
N LEU A 25 84.57 50.88 2.25
CA LEU A 25 83.28 50.68 2.93
C LEU A 25 82.46 51.97 3.13
N GLU A 26 83.03 53.17 2.92
CA GLU A 26 82.30 54.44 2.99
C GLU A 26 81.77 54.98 1.64
N ILE A 27 81.67 54.13 0.60
CA ILE A 27 80.86 54.45 -0.58
C ILE A 27 79.40 54.09 -0.28
N THR A 28 78.57 55.12 -0.13
CA THR A 28 77.22 55.05 0.42
C THR A 28 76.23 54.19 -0.40
N GLN A 29 76.13 52.91 -0.10
CA GLN A 29 74.84 52.22 -0.19
C GLN A 29 74.04 52.58 1.07
N ARG A 30 72.88 53.20 0.85
CA ARG A 30 71.82 53.31 1.86
C ARG A 30 70.92 52.09 1.71
N ASP A 31 70.48 51.51 2.81
CA ASP A 31 69.61 50.36 2.75
C ASP A 31 68.24 50.79 2.22
N ALA A 32 67.76 50.07 1.20
CA ALA A 32 66.39 50.23 0.73
C ALA A 32 65.45 49.54 1.71
N LYS A 33 64.47 50.28 2.21
CA LYS A 33 63.48 49.81 3.18
C LYS A 33 62.09 49.92 2.57
N THR A 34 61.22 49.00 2.95
CA THR A 34 59.80 49.02 2.62
C THR A 34 58.98 48.92 3.89
N ARG A 35 57.85 49.62 3.92
CA ARG A 35 56.88 49.59 5.00
C ARG A 35 55.49 49.46 4.40
N VAL A 36 54.66 48.61 4.98
CA VAL A 36 53.26 48.44 4.56
C VAL A 36 52.39 49.12 5.60
N ARG A 37 51.47 49.99 5.15
CA ARG A 37 50.44 50.63 5.99
C ARG A 37 49.06 50.36 5.37
N PRO A 38 48.01 50.08 6.17
CA PRO A 38 46.66 49.94 5.63
C PRO A 38 46.18 51.26 4.99
N GLU A 39 45.71 51.19 3.75
CA GLU A 39 45.08 52.31 3.04
C GLU A 39 43.54 52.22 3.22
N PRO A 40 42.89 53.25 3.79
CA PRO A 40 41.44 53.26 3.93
C PRO A 40 40.73 53.45 2.57
N PRO A 41 39.46 53.03 2.43
CA PRO A 41 38.64 53.30 1.25
C PRO A 41 38.60 54.80 0.90
N GLY A 42 39.02 55.17 -0.31
CA GLY A 42 39.23 56.57 -0.70
C GLY A 42 39.72 56.78 -2.13
N GLU A 43 40.32 57.94 -2.41
CA GLU A 43 40.77 58.34 -3.76
C GLU A 43 41.90 57.47 -4.35
N HIS A 44 42.63 56.72 -3.51
CA HIS A 44 43.72 55.84 -3.95
C HIS A 44 43.27 54.39 -4.14
N CYS A 45 42.42 53.87 -3.26
CA CYS A 45 41.78 52.56 -3.39
C CYS A 45 40.31 52.64 -2.98
N GLU A 46 39.39 52.38 -3.92
CA GLU A 46 37.93 52.52 -3.69
C GLU A 46 37.41 51.62 -2.56
N PHE A 47 37.99 50.43 -2.38
CA PHE A 47 37.60 49.45 -1.36
C PHE A 47 38.62 49.32 -0.21
N GLY A 48 39.63 50.20 -0.17
CA GLY A 48 40.78 50.10 0.73
C GLY A 48 41.87 49.17 0.17
N GLY A 49 42.89 48.89 0.98
CA GLY A 49 43.97 47.96 0.65
C GLY A 49 45.23 48.23 1.47
N ASP A 50 46.39 48.00 0.88
CA ASP A 50 47.71 48.26 1.49
C ASP A 50 48.50 49.30 0.69
N ALA A 51 48.96 50.36 1.35
CA ALA A 51 49.98 51.27 0.84
C ALA A 51 51.38 50.70 1.13
N VAL A 52 52.12 50.37 0.07
CA VAL A 52 53.51 49.91 0.14
C VAL A 52 54.43 51.10 -0.08
N GLU A 53 54.93 51.65 1.01
CA GLU A 53 55.89 52.76 1.03
C GLU A 53 57.30 52.23 0.85
N SER A 54 58.11 52.87 0.00
CA SER A 54 59.51 52.51 -0.23
C SER A 54 60.44 53.72 -0.25
N GLY A 55 61.60 53.55 0.37
CA GLY A 55 62.60 54.60 0.53
C GLY A 55 63.99 54.06 0.79
N LEU A 56 64.94 55.00 0.89
CA LEU A 56 66.30 54.73 1.34
C LEU A 56 66.42 55.28 2.75
N ASP A 57 66.82 54.44 3.70
CA ASP A 57 67.21 54.84 5.05
C ASP A 57 68.35 55.89 4.95
N ARG A 58 68.04 57.15 5.24
CA ARG A 58 68.90 58.31 4.98
C ARG A 58 69.73 58.71 6.18
N ASP A 59 69.19 58.56 7.39
CA ASP A 59 69.85 58.88 8.65
C ASP A 59 70.48 57.66 9.36
N ARG A 60 70.13 56.45 8.92
CA ARG A 60 70.67 55.14 9.36
C ARG A 60 70.19 54.70 10.73
N ASP A 61 68.98 55.06 11.13
CA ASP A 61 68.36 54.54 12.35
C ASP A 61 67.86 53.08 12.21
N GLY A 62 67.64 52.63 10.97
CA GLY A 62 67.26 51.27 10.62
C GLY A 62 65.77 51.05 10.32
N GLU A 63 64.92 52.07 10.48
CA GLU A 63 63.51 52.04 10.10
C GLU A 63 63.29 52.67 8.71
N LEU A 64 62.04 53.05 8.38
CA LEU A 64 61.72 53.87 7.21
C LEU A 64 60.83 54.99 7.69
N ASP A 65 61.39 56.20 7.77
CA ASP A 65 60.68 57.35 8.33
C ASP A 65 59.80 58.04 7.27
N ASP A 66 58.75 58.75 7.69
CA ASP A 66 57.77 59.38 6.78
C ASP A 66 58.42 60.44 5.85
N ALA A 67 59.60 60.98 6.23
CA ALA A 67 60.40 61.91 5.42
C ALA A 67 61.35 61.22 4.40
N GLU A 68 61.47 59.89 4.48
CA GLU A 68 62.40 59.07 3.70
C GLU A 68 61.71 58.29 2.57
N VAL A 69 60.40 58.10 2.68
CA VAL A 69 59.54 57.56 1.63
C VAL A 69 59.76 58.35 0.32
N THR A 70 60.10 57.62 -0.74
CA THR A 70 60.34 58.18 -2.09
C THR A 70 59.36 57.69 -3.14
N ALA A 71 58.69 56.57 -2.88
CA ALA A 71 57.59 56.06 -3.69
C ALA A 71 56.57 55.38 -2.77
N THR A 72 55.30 55.44 -3.17
CA THR A 72 54.19 54.75 -2.51
C THR A 72 53.39 54.06 -3.60
N ASP A 73 53.37 52.73 -3.58
CA ASP A 73 52.56 51.92 -4.48
C ASP A 73 51.35 51.39 -3.72
N TYR A 74 50.16 51.53 -4.29
CA TYR A 74 48.92 51.07 -3.66
C TYR A 74 48.54 49.68 -4.19
N VAL A 75 48.38 48.72 -3.29
CA VAL A 75 47.81 47.40 -3.55
C VAL A 75 46.37 47.43 -3.07
N CYS A 76 45.47 47.81 -3.98
CA CYS A 76 44.05 47.95 -3.65
C CYS A 76 43.34 46.59 -3.55
N ASP A 77 42.46 46.47 -2.57
CA ASP A 77 41.50 45.37 -2.49
C ASP A 77 40.49 45.49 -3.63
N ALA A 78 40.10 44.35 -4.19
CA ALA A 78 39.04 44.28 -5.18
C ALA A 78 37.67 44.39 -4.50
N ALA A 79 36.66 44.88 -5.24
CA ALA A 79 35.28 44.80 -4.81
C ALA A 79 34.92 43.35 -4.44
N LEU A 80 34.35 43.13 -3.25
CA LEU A 80 33.77 41.83 -2.92
C LEU A 80 32.61 41.57 -3.89
N PRO A 81 32.59 40.43 -4.60
CA PRO A 81 31.55 40.14 -5.59
C PRO A 81 30.17 40.13 -4.91
N GLN A 82 29.20 40.81 -5.51
CA GLN A 82 27.89 40.99 -4.88
C GLN A 82 27.05 39.71 -5.00
N VAL A 83 26.28 39.40 -3.95
CA VAL A 83 25.27 38.34 -4.04
C VAL A 83 24.07 38.89 -4.79
N LEU A 84 23.84 38.38 -5.99
CA LEU A 84 22.68 38.72 -6.81
C LEU A 84 21.64 37.61 -6.76
N THR A 85 20.37 37.98 -6.92
CA THR A 85 19.23 37.06 -6.96
C THR A 85 18.35 37.35 -8.16
N ARG A 86 17.89 36.31 -8.88
CA ARG A 86 16.90 36.42 -9.95
C ARG A 86 15.81 35.36 -9.80
N ALA A 87 14.56 35.72 -10.06
CA ALA A 87 13.45 34.78 -10.11
C ALA A 87 13.15 34.37 -11.56
N ARG A 88 12.93 33.09 -11.81
CA ARG A 88 12.41 32.53 -13.07
C ARG A 88 11.13 31.74 -12.78
N THR A 89 10.19 31.69 -13.71
CA THR A 89 8.97 30.86 -13.56
C THR A 89 9.34 29.39 -13.61
N GLU A 90 8.93 28.61 -12.61
CA GLU A 90 9.08 27.15 -12.58
C GLU A 90 7.80 26.51 -13.13
N PRO A 91 7.87 25.71 -14.22
CA PRO A 91 6.71 25.00 -14.74
C PRO A 91 6.28 23.85 -13.81
N HIS A 92 5.07 23.31 -14.05
CA HIS A 92 4.64 22.05 -13.43
C HIS A 92 5.67 20.94 -13.70
N GLY A 93 6.19 20.32 -12.65
CA GLY A 93 7.25 19.33 -12.82
C GLY A 93 7.72 18.72 -11.51
N ALA A 94 8.94 18.17 -11.54
CA ALA A 94 9.46 17.38 -10.45
C ALA A 94 9.96 18.23 -9.25
N ASN A 95 10.18 19.53 -9.42
CA ASN A 95 10.57 20.46 -8.33
C ASN A 95 9.33 21.00 -7.61
N CYS A 96 8.37 21.54 -8.37
CA CYS A 96 7.06 21.97 -7.90
C CYS A 96 5.95 21.30 -8.73
N THR A 97 5.09 20.51 -8.10
CA THR A 97 4.04 19.75 -8.82
C THR A 97 2.98 20.68 -9.42
N LEU A 98 2.68 21.77 -8.71
CA LEU A 98 1.75 22.82 -9.14
C LEU A 98 2.46 24.02 -9.81
N GLY A 99 3.75 23.89 -10.13
CA GLY A 99 4.58 24.98 -10.63
C GLY A 99 4.90 26.03 -9.55
N GLY A 100 5.56 27.12 -9.93
CA GLY A 100 5.97 28.15 -8.97
C GLY A 100 7.01 29.12 -9.51
N GLN A 101 7.97 29.50 -8.68
CA GLN A 101 9.15 30.27 -9.08
C GLN A 101 10.45 29.64 -8.59
N ALA A 102 11.44 29.56 -9.46
CA ALA A 102 12.82 29.24 -9.13
C ALA A 102 13.57 30.54 -8.82
N VAL A 103 13.89 30.76 -7.54
CA VAL A 103 14.76 31.84 -7.06
C VAL A 103 16.20 31.35 -7.12
N GLN A 104 16.99 31.97 -7.97
CA GLN A 104 18.40 31.64 -8.18
C GLN A 104 19.27 32.71 -7.53
N SER A 105 20.35 32.30 -6.87
CA SER A 105 21.31 33.19 -6.23
C SER A 105 22.74 32.78 -6.57
N GLY A 106 23.63 33.77 -6.62
CA GLY A 106 25.04 33.57 -6.88
C GLY A 106 25.85 34.84 -6.65
N LEU A 107 27.16 34.72 -6.80
CA LEU A 107 28.09 35.85 -6.76
C LEU A 107 28.27 36.39 -8.18
N ASP A 108 28.11 37.70 -8.34
CA ASP A 108 28.51 38.46 -9.54
C ASP A 108 30.04 38.42 -9.66
N GLN A 109 30.56 37.45 -10.42
CA GLN A 109 31.99 37.15 -10.55
C GLN A 109 32.66 38.01 -11.62
N ASP A 110 31.91 38.47 -12.62
CA ASP A 110 32.43 39.32 -13.70
C ASP A 110 32.17 40.83 -13.49
N GLY A 111 31.36 41.19 -12.49
CA GLY A 111 31.03 42.57 -12.14
C GLY A 111 29.99 43.20 -13.07
N SER A 112 29.21 42.40 -13.80
CA SER A 112 28.22 42.87 -14.77
C SER A 112 26.94 43.44 -14.14
N GLY A 113 26.71 43.20 -12.86
CA GLY A 113 25.48 43.59 -12.16
C GLY A 113 24.25 42.76 -12.54
N GLN A 114 24.45 41.61 -13.22
CA GLN A 114 23.41 40.62 -13.51
C GLN A 114 23.88 39.26 -13.03
N LEU A 115 22.96 38.41 -12.57
CA LEU A 115 23.31 37.02 -12.24
C LEU A 115 23.21 36.17 -13.52
N ASP A 116 24.35 35.76 -14.05
CA ASP A 116 24.44 34.92 -15.24
C ASP A 116 24.26 33.42 -14.95
N ASP A 117 23.93 32.62 -15.96
CA ASP A 117 23.64 31.18 -15.80
C ASP A 117 24.85 30.38 -15.25
N ALA A 118 26.07 30.87 -15.45
CA ALA A 118 27.31 30.27 -14.93
C ALA A 118 27.62 30.64 -13.47
N GLU A 119 26.99 31.69 -12.94
CA GLU A 119 27.26 32.26 -11.62
C GLU A 119 26.31 31.72 -10.53
N VAL A 120 25.20 31.11 -10.95
CA VAL A 120 24.19 30.52 -10.06
C VAL A 120 24.83 29.44 -9.17
N SER A 121 25.04 29.77 -7.90
CA SER A 121 25.58 28.84 -6.90
C SER A 121 24.49 28.11 -6.11
N ALA A 122 23.28 28.65 -6.05
CA ALA A 122 22.12 28.01 -5.42
C ALA A 122 20.81 28.32 -6.17
N THR A 123 19.89 27.36 -6.15
CA THR A 123 18.51 27.51 -6.64
C THR A 123 17.55 27.01 -5.58
N GLU A 124 16.54 27.81 -5.28
CA GLU A 124 15.46 27.55 -4.33
C GLU A 124 14.12 27.70 -5.05
N TYR A 125 13.15 26.85 -4.75
CA TYR A 125 11.86 26.85 -5.43
C TYR A 125 10.75 27.27 -4.47
N VAL A 126 10.03 28.34 -4.81
CA VAL A 126 8.78 28.74 -4.12
C VAL A 126 7.63 28.11 -4.92
N CYS A 127 7.08 27.02 -4.39
CA CYS A 127 6.06 26.24 -5.08
C CYS A 127 4.66 26.75 -4.76
N ALA A 128 3.79 26.76 -5.77
CA ALA A 128 2.37 26.96 -5.57
C ALA A 128 1.78 25.78 -4.80
N THR A 129 0.88 26.05 -3.86
CA THR A 129 0.25 25.02 -3.02
C THR A 129 -1.24 24.91 -3.36
N SER A 130 -1.84 23.76 -3.03
CA SER A 130 -3.29 23.55 -3.18
C SER A 130 -4.12 24.17 -2.05
N VAL A 131 -3.47 24.73 -1.02
CA VAL A 131 -4.13 25.23 0.20
C VAL A 131 -3.82 26.70 0.44
N ALA A 132 -4.87 27.50 0.58
CA ALA A 132 -4.75 28.94 0.81
C ALA A 132 -3.93 29.26 2.08
N ASN A 133 -3.08 30.28 1.98
CA ASN A 133 -2.21 30.79 3.05
C ASN A 133 -1.24 29.75 3.63
N VAL A 134 -0.88 28.71 2.87
CA VAL A 134 0.27 27.85 3.15
C VAL A 134 1.25 28.01 2.00
N LEU A 135 2.50 28.36 2.32
CA LEU A 135 3.58 28.47 1.35
C LEU A 135 4.49 27.25 1.46
N LEU A 136 5.04 26.84 0.30
CA LEU A 136 6.01 25.77 0.19
C LEU A 136 7.30 26.31 -0.44
N ARG A 137 8.41 26.02 0.21
CA ARG A 137 9.74 26.41 -0.21
C ARG A 137 10.63 25.16 -0.26
N VAL A 138 11.11 24.77 -1.45
CA VAL A 138 11.88 23.55 -1.67
C VAL A 138 13.33 23.91 -1.97
N ARG A 139 14.27 23.32 -1.22
CA ARG A 139 15.72 23.45 -1.45
C ARG A 139 16.32 22.11 -1.87
N PRO A 140 17.15 22.04 -2.93
CA PRO A 140 17.99 20.88 -3.20
C PRO A 140 18.94 20.60 -2.04
N VAL A 141 19.14 19.33 -1.71
CA VAL A 141 20.11 18.88 -0.70
C VAL A 141 21.26 18.20 -1.42
N SER A 142 22.48 18.71 -1.25
CA SER A 142 23.68 18.10 -1.81
C SER A 142 24.00 16.74 -1.14
N PRO A 143 24.69 15.82 -1.83
CA PRO A 143 25.20 14.58 -1.25
C PRO A 143 25.98 14.81 0.05
N GLY A 144 25.64 14.08 1.11
CA GLY A 144 26.25 14.24 2.42
C GLY A 144 25.72 13.27 3.47
N ALA A 145 26.09 13.47 4.73
CA ALA A 145 25.78 12.53 5.82
C ALA A 145 24.28 12.32 6.09
N ARG A 146 23.40 13.26 5.70
CA ARG A 146 21.94 13.17 5.89
C ARG A 146 21.23 12.52 4.71
N CYS A 147 21.64 12.85 3.48
CA CYS A 147 21.18 12.20 2.25
C CYS A 147 22.40 11.82 1.39
N PRO A 148 22.82 10.54 1.37
CA PRO A 148 24.07 10.12 0.71
C PRO A 148 24.15 10.41 -0.79
N LEU A 149 23.03 10.40 -1.51
CA LEU A 149 22.93 10.73 -2.94
C LEU A 149 22.28 12.10 -3.19
N GLY A 150 22.27 12.96 -2.17
CA GLY A 150 21.52 14.21 -2.17
C GLY A 150 20.00 13.97 -2.11
N GLY A 151 19.22 15.00 -2.39
CA GLY A 151 17.76 14.95 -2.32
C GLY A 151 17.15 16.34 -2.37
N GLN A 152 16.06 16.51 -1.64
CA GLN A 152 15.46 17.82 -1.38
C GLN A 152 15.00 17.93 0.08
N VAL A 153 14.84 19.17 0.53
CA VAL A 153 14.12 19.51 1.76
C VAL A 153 12.96 20.43 1.41
N SER A 154 11.77 20.10 1.92
CA SER A 154 10.53 20.83 1.76
C SER A 154 10.23 21.58 3.07
N HIS A 155 10.22 22.91 3.02
CA HIS A 155 9.82 23.80 4.11
C HIS A 155 8.39 24.27 3.86
N ALA A 156 7.49 24.01 4.82
CA ALA A 156 6.11 24.47 4.76
C ALA A 156 5.78 25.35 5.97
N GLY A 157 4.94 26.36 5.76
CA GLY A 157 4.49 27.26 6.81
C GLY A 157 3.33 28.14 6.36
N HIS A 158 2.81 28.90 7.32
CA HIS A 158 1.79 29.92 7.04
C HIS A 158 2.47 31.25 6.78
N ASP A 159 2.05 31.94 5.72
CA ASP A 159 2.38 33.36 5.49
C ASP A 159 1.71 34.18 6.62
N ALA A 160 2.49 34.51 7.65
CA ALA A 160 2.01 35.09 8.88
C ALA A 160 1.98 36.62 8.81
N ASN A 161 2.84 37.21 7.97
CA ASN A 161 2.93 38.65 7.77
C ASN A 161 2.19 39.15 6.51
N GLY A 162 1.78 38.23 5.62
CA GLY A 162 0.99 38.50 4.41
C GLY A 162 1.80 38.98 3.22
N ASN A 163 3.12 38.73 3.17
CA ASN A 163 4.01 39.24 2.13
C ASN A 163 4.20 38.28 0.94
N GLY A 164 3.66 37.06 1.00
CA GLY A 164 3.74 36.06 -0.07
C GLY A 164 5.08 35.31 -0.17
N LEU A 165 5.97 35.44 0.81
CA LEU A 165 7.23 34.70 0.94
C LEU A 165 7.19 33.81 2.19
N LEU A 166 7.89 32.68 2.17
CA LEU A 166 8.07 31.86 3.37
C LEU A 166 9.40 32.22 4.04
N GLU A 167 9.33 33.01 5.10
CA GLU A 167 10.49 33.39 5.91
C GLU A 167 10.91 32.25 6.86
N ASP A 168 12.18 32.21 7.26
CA ASP A 168 12.70 31.12 8.13
C ASP A 168 12.01 31.06 9.51
N GLY A 169 11.41 32.17 9.96
CA GLY A 169 10.60 32.24 11.18
C GLY A 169 9.15 31.75 11.03
N GLU A 170 8.69 31.50 9.80
CA GLU A 170 7.33 31.06 9.48
C GLU A 170 7.27 29.55 9.15
N ILE A 171 8.42 28.92 8.94
CA ILE A 171 8.54 27.48 8.72
C ILE A 171 8.02 26.74 9.96
N ALA A 172 6.91 26.04 9.79
CA ALA A 172 6.31 25.22 10.84
C ALA A 172 6.59 23.73 10.65
N GLN A 173 6.98 23.30 9.44
CA GLN A 173 7.35 21.91 9.14
C GLN A 173 8.53 21.84 8.15
N GLU A 174 9.47 20.92 8.41
CA GLU A 174 10.62 20.60 7.56
C GLU A 174 10.62 19.09 7.24
N VAL A 175 10.66 18.74 5.95
CA VAL A 175 10.63 17.33 5.48
C VAL A 175 11.77 17.08 4.51
N TYR A 176 12.63 16.11 4.81
CA TYR A 176 13.67 15.63 3.89
C TYR A 176 13.11 14.51 3.02
N ALA A 177 13.39 14.59 1.73
CA ALA A 177 13.17 13.50 0.79
C ALA A 177 14.51 13.19 0.11
N CYS A 178 15.22 12.17 0.61
CA CYS A 178 16.54 11.79 0.10
C CYS A 178 16.39 10.99 -1.20
N ASN A 179 17.30 11.19 -2.15
CA ASN A 179 17.34 10.38 -3.36
C ASN A 179 17.89 8.99 -3.03
N GLU A 180 17.16 7.95 -3.42
CA GLU A 180 17.65 6.57 -3.42
C GLU A 180 17.37 5.94 -4.80
N PRO A 181 18.21 4.99 -5.27
CA PRO A 181 17.89 4.22 -6.46
C PRO A 181 16.64 3.39 -6.18
N ALA A 182 15.66 3.39 -7.10
CA ALA A 182 14.52 2.50 -6.99
C ALA A 182 15.00 1.02 -6.93
N PRO A 183 14.30 0.14 -6.17
CA PRO A 183 14.51 -1.30 -6.30
C PRO A 183 14.25 -1.70 -7.76
N VAL A 184 15.20 -2.38 -8.41
CA VAL A 184 15.10 -2.75 -9.83
C VAL A 184 14.97 -4.26 -9.98
N VAL A 185 13.94 -4.68 -10.70
CA VAL A 185 13.71 -6.07 -11.11
C VAL A 185 14.20 -6.26 -12.53
N LEU A 186 14.74 -7.46 -12.80
CA LEU A 186 15.34 -7.83 -14.07
C LEU A 186 14.62 -9.07 -14.61
N ARG A 187 14.32 -9.07 -15.91
CA ARG A 187 13.83 -10.24 -16.63
C ARG A 187 14.74 -10.53 -17.82
N LEU A 188 15.27 -11.75 -17.88
CA LEU A 188 15.86 -12.31 -19.08
C LEU A 188 14.82 -13.23 -19.75
N ARG A 189 14.63 -13.08 -21.06
CA ARG A 189 13.82 -14.01 -21.87
C ARG A 189 14.55 -14.33 -23.17
N SER A 190 14.38 -15.57 -23.65
CA SER A 190 14.89 -15.95 -24.96
C SER A 190 14.07 -15.29 -26.07
N LEU A 191 14.74 -15.04 -27.19
CA LEU A 191 14.20 -14.48 -28.41
C LEU A 191 14.36 -15.53 -29.51
N ALA A 192 13.26 -15.84 -30.22
CA ALA A 192 13.30 -16.83 -31.29
C ALA A 192 14.12 -16.32 -32.49
N ALA A 193 14.72 -17.24 -33.26
CA ALA A 193 15.38 -16.95 -34.52
C ALA A 193 14.49 -16.10 -35.45
N PHE A 194 15.10 -15.17 -36.19
CA PHE A 194 14.42 -14.22 -37.09
C PHE A 194 13.37 -13.31 -36.42
N THR A 195 13.57 -12.94 -35.14
CA THR A 195 12.72 -11.97 -34.44
C THR A 195 13.47 -10.64 -34.25
N ALA A 196 12.87 -9.54 -34.67
CA ALA A 196 13.44 -8.21 -34.55
C ALA A 196 13.77 -7.84 -33.08
N PRO A 197 14.94 -7.24 -32.79
CA PRO A 197 15.94 -6.72 -33.73
C PRO A 197 17.00 -7.73 -34.22
N CYS A 198 16.89 -9.01 -33.88
CA CYS A 198 17.85 -10.07 -34.24
C CYS A 198 17.49 -10.78 -35.57
N ASP A 199 17.04 -10.03 -36.56
CA ASP A 199 16.46 -10.56 -37.83
C ASP A 199 17.46 -11.32 -38.73
N GLY A 200 18.76 -11.30 -38.39
CA GLY A 200 19.84 -11.93 -39.14
C GLY A 200 20.51 -13.12 -38.47
N ASP A 201 19.98 -13.63 -37.35
CA ASP A 201 20.58 -14.72 -36.59
C ASP A 201 19.72 -16.00 -36.62
N ASP A 202 20.30 -17.09 -37.12
CA ASP A 202 19.69 -18.42 -37.21
C ASP A 202 19.46 -19.06 -35.83
N SER A 203 20.14 -18.57 -34.77
CA SER A 203 20.06 -19.08 -33.40
C SER A 203 19.15 -18.25 -32.48
N GLY A 204 18.70 -17.07 -32.92
CA GLY A 204 17.87 -16.16 -32.12
C GLY A 204 18.69 -15.28 -31.18
N GLY A 205 18.35 -15.26 -29.90
CA GLY A 205 19.12 -14.52 -28.89
C GLY A 205 18.44 -14.45 -27.53
N THR A 206 18.90 -13.50 -26.72
CA THR A 206 18.38 -13.20 -25.39
C THR A 206 18.07 -11.71 -25.28
N VAL A 207 17.00 -11.35 -24.58
CA VAL A 207 16.68 -9.95 -24.26
C VAL A 207 16.59 -9.75 -22.75
N LEU A 208 17.30 -8.73 -22.29
CA LEU A 208 17.29 -8.19 -20.94
C LEU A 208 16.26 -7.07 -20.87
N GLU A 209 15.35 -7.17 -19.92
CA GLU A 209 14.40 -6.13 -19.55
C GLU A 209 14.68 -5.75 -18.08
N ALA A 210 14.69 -4.45 -17.79
CA ALA A 210 14.94 -3.90 -16.47
C ALA A 210 13.97 -2.75 -16.17
N GLY A 211 13.54 -2.64 -14.92
CA GLY A 211 12.62 -1.60 -14.48
C GLY A 211 12.46 -1.57 -12.96
N PRO A 212 11.90 -0.49 -12.40
CA PRO A 212 11.63 -0.38 -10.97
C PRO A 212 10.50 -1.32 -10.54
N ASP A 213 10.63 -1.89 -9.34
CA ASP A 213 9.57 -2.61 -8.60
C ASP A 213 8.58 -1.57 -8.06
N LEU A 214 7.54 -1.24 -8.83
CA LEU A 214 6.60 -0.16 -8.51
C LEU A 214 5.45 -0.64 -7.61
N ASP A 215 5.05 -1.91 -7.74
CA ASP A 215 4.00 -2.52 -6.91
C ASP A 215 4.52 -3.48 -5.82
N GLY A 216 5.84 -3.65 -5.70
CA GLY A 216 6.46 -4.41 -4.61
C GLY A 216 6.34 -5.93 -4.76
N ASP A 217 5.89 -6.45 -5.90
CA ASP A 217 5.73 -7.89 -6.11
C ASP A 217 7.04 -8.64 -6.42
N LYS A 218 8.14 -7.91 -6.71
CA LYS A 218 9.47 -8.42 -7.09
C LYS A 218 9.50 -9.20 -8.40
N ALA A 219 8.46 -9.11 -9.20
CA ALA A 219 8.45 -9.45 -10.61
C ALA A 219 8.66 -8.16 -11.44
N LEU A 220 8.68 -8.30 -12.77
CA LEU A 220 8.77 -7.16 -13.68
C LEU A 220 7.54 -7.18 -14.59
N ALA A 221 6.52 -6.40 -14.26
CA ALA A 221 5.35 -6.24 -15.10
C ALA A 221 5.73 -5.54 -16.43
N MET A 222 4.93 -5.73 -17.49
CA MET A 222 5.19 -5.02 -18.77
C MET A 222 5.07 -3.49 -18.64
N SER A 223 4.31 -3.01 -17.65
CA SER A 223 4.16 -1.60 -17.29
C SER A 223 5.38 -1.00 -16.57
N GLU A 224 6.28 -1.84 -16.07
CA GLU A 224 7.46 -1.43 -15.31
C GLU A 224 8.75 -1.43 -16.14
N VAL A 225 8.77 -2.09 -17.30
CA VAL A 225 9.96 -2.17 -18.16
C VAL A 225 10.35 -0.77 -18.67
N GLU A 226 11.42 -0.22 -18.12
CA GLU A 226 11.98 1.07 -18.55
C GLU A 226 13.10 0.91 -19.57
N ALA A 227 13.90 -0.15 -19.45
CA ALA A 227 15.07 -0.38 -20.29
C ALA A 227 15.12 -1.80 -20.83
N THR A 228 15.45 -1.92 -22.12
CA THR A 228 15.52 -3.19 -22.83
C THR A 228 16.82 -3.26 -23.66
N HIS A 229 17.53 -4.40 -23.59
CA HIS A 229 18.74 -4.65 -24.39
C HIS A 229 18.71 -6.05 -25.00
N TYR A 230 19.16 -6.16 -26.25
CA TYR A 230 19.07 -7.38 -27.06
C TYR A 230 20.46 -7.94 -27.35
N PHE A 231 20.68 -9.19 -26.95
CA PHE A 231 21.87 -9.99 -27.21
C PHE A 231 21.55 -11.03 -28.28
N CYS A 232 21.76 -10.69 -29.55
CA CYS A 232 21.58 -11.64 -30.65
C CYS A 232 22.68 -12.72 -30.61
N GLY A 233 22.31 -13.96 -30.91
CA GLY A 233 23.24 -15.09 -30.95
C GLY A 233 23.71 -15.61 -29.59
N MET A 234 23.04 -15.24 -28.49
CA MET A 234 23.44 -15.64 -27.12
C MET A 234 22.32 -16.36 -26.35
N GLU A 235 22.67 -17.46 -25.68
CA GLU A 235 21.78 -18.20 -24.80
C GLU A 235 21.65 -17.55 -23.40
N LEU A 236 20.57 -17.91 -22.69
CA LEU A 236 20.24 -17.37 -21.36
C LEU A 236 21.26 -17.76 -20.27
N THR A 237 21.92 -18.92 -20.41
CA THR A 237 22.88 -19.46 -19.43
C THR A 237 24.18 -18.67 -19.39
N ASP A 238 24.55 -18.12 -20.54
CA ASP A 238 25.87 -17.55 -20.82
C ASP A 238 25.96 -16.09 -20.38
N LEU A 239 24.86 -15.52 -19.87
CA LEU A 239 24.74 -14.14 -19.40
C LEU A 239 24.67 -14.07 -17.88
N LYS A 240 25.53 -13.25 -17.27
CA LYS A 240 25.40 -12.78 -15.88
C LYS A 240 24.96 -11.33 -15.86
N LEU A 241 24.26 -10.97 -14.78
CA LEU A 241 23.77 -9.63 -14.50
C LEU A 241 24.39 -9.11 -13.22
N ARG A 242 24.77 -7.83 -13.21
CA ARG A 242 25.32 -7.14 -12.05
C ARG A 242 24.74 -5.72 -11.96
N HIS A 243 23.86 -5.53 -10.98
CA HIS A 243 23.34 -4.24 -10.57
C HIS A 243 24.38 -3.42 -9.77
N GLN A 244 24.47 -2.12 -10.04
CA GLN A 244 25.25 -1.14 -9.30
C GLN A 244 24.47 0.20 -9.23
N PRO A 245 24.59 0.99 -8.13
CA PRO A 245 24.05 2.34 -8.10
C PRO A 245 24.74 3.22 -9.15
N GLU A 246 23.95 3.95 -9.93
CA GLU A 246 24.44 4.96 -10.88
C GLU A 246 24.23 6.36 -10.27
N PRO A 247 25.29 7.17 -10.07
CA PRO A 247 25.15 8.54 -9.59
C PRO A 247 24.55 9.46 -10.68
N ALA A 248 24.00 10.60 -10.28
CA ALA A 248 23.52 11.60 -11.22
C ALA A 248 24.66 12.10 -12.14
N GLY A 249 24.41 12.12 -13.45
CA GLY A 249 25.43 12.37 -14.46
C GLY A 249 24.87 12.29 -15.90
N PRO A 250 25.71 11.96 -16.90
CA PRO A 250 25.29 11.92 -18.30
C PRO A 250 24.39 10.72 -18.66
N ASN A 251 24.47 9.62 -17.90
CA ASN A 251 23.67 8.41 -18.13
C ASN A 251 22.25 8.53 -17.55
N CYS A 252 22.15 9.03 -16.32
CA CYS A 252 20.89 9.37 -15.66
C CYS A 252 20.97 10.79 -15.09
N SER A 253 20.00 11.64 -15.42
CA SER A 253 19.92 13.04 -14.92
C SER A 253 19.68 13.13 -13.40
N ARG A 254 19.37 12.02 -12.76
CA ARG A 254 19.30 11.78 -11.31
C ARG A 254 20.04 10.48 -10.98
N SER A 255 20.17 10.12 -9.71
CA SER A 255 20.64 8.78 -9.35
C SER A 255 19.69 7.70 -9.89
N GLY A 256 20.24 6.54 -10.26
CA GLY A 256 19.47 5.40 -10.73
C GLY A 256 20.21 4.09 -10.48
N THR A 257 19.84 3.05 -11.21
CA THR A 257 20.49 1.74 -11.16
C THR A 257 21.07 1.41 -12.53
N ARG A 258 22.37 1.13 -12.58
CA ARG A 258 23.04 0.56 -13.76
C ARG A 258 23.02 -0.96 -13.64
N VAL A 259 22.66 -1.63 -14.72
CA VAL A 259 22.66 -3.08 -14.83
C VAL A 259 23.65 -3.44 -15.92
N ASP A 260 24.82 -3.93 -15.50
CA ASP A 260 25.80 -4.51 -16.40
C ASP A 260 25.40 -5.97 -16.69
N ALA A 261 25.27 -6.32 -17.95
CA ALA A 261 25.09 -7.70 -18.40
C ALA A 261 26.31 -8.12 -19.23
N PHE A 262 26.89 -9.27 -18.90
CA PHE A 262 28.13 -9.74 -19.50
C PHE A 262 28.13 -11.24 -19.73
N GLN A 263 28.88 -11.66 -20.74
CA GLN A 263 29.09 -13.05 -21.07
C GLN A 263 30.05 -13.72 -20.08
N ASP A 264 29.69 -14.93 -19.66
CA ASP A 264 30.40 -15.81 -18.72
C ASP A 264 30.23 -17.27 -19.19
N LEU A 265 31.07 -17.69 -20.14
CA LEU A 265 31.01 -19.03 -20.74
C LEU A 265 31.66 -20.11 -19.85
N ASP A 266 32.69 -19.77 -19.08
CA ASP A 266 33.36 -20.73 -18.19
C ASP A 266 32.74 -20.83 -16.79
N HIS A 267 31.71 -20.02 -16.52
CA HIS A 267 30.87 -20.03 -15.33
C HIS A 267 31.62 -19.66 -14.04
N ASP A 268 32.67 -18.84 -14.14
CA ASP A 268 33.46 -18.36 -13.00
C ASP A 268 32.82 -17.14 -12.29
N GLY A 269 31.86 -16.48 -12.94
CA GLY A 269 31.10 -15.33 -12.43
C GLY A 269 31.69 -13.96 -12.77
N GLU A 270 32.81 -13.89 -13.47
CA GLU A 270 33.44 -12.67 -13.96
C GLU A 270 33.22 -12.48 -15.48
N PRO A 271 33.47 -11.28 -16.04
CA PRO A 271 33.32 -11.04 -17.48
C PRO A 271 34.40 -11.72 -18.33
N ASP A 272 33.96 -12.51 -19.31
CA ASP A 272 34.84 -13.12 -20.31
C ASP A 272 35.74 -12.08 -20.99
N ARG A 273 37.04 -12.40 -21.17
CA ARG A 273 38.05 -11.43 -21.65
C ARG A 273 37.76 -10.84 -23.05
N ASN A 274 37.02 -11.56 -23.88
CA ASN A 274 36.51 -11.12 -25.18
C ASN A 274 34.97 -11.26 -25.26
N GLY A 275 34.29 -11.37 -24.12
CA GLY A 275 32.85 -11.62 -24.04
C GLY A 275 32.03 -10.41 -24.47
N VAL A 276 30.82 -10.68 -24.97
CA VAL A 276 29.84 -9.61 -25.24
C VAL A 276 29.37 -9.05 -23.89
N SER A 277 29.26 -7.72 -23.81
CA SER A 277 28.62 -7.04 -22.68
C SER A 277 27.71 -5.92 -23.17
N GLY A 278 26.67 -5.66 -22.39
CA GLY A 278 25.70 -4.60 -22.62
C GLY A 278 25.24 -4.04 -21.29
N THR A 279 25.00 -2.73 -21.25
CA THR A 279 24.59 -2.03 -20.04
C THR A 279 23.26 -1.36 -20.26
N VAL A 280 22.33 -1.51 -19.31
CA VAL A 280 21.09 -0.75 -19.24
C VAL A 280 21.04 0.12 -17.99
N TYR A 281 20.30 1.21 -18.06
CA TYR A 281 20.15 2.19 -16.99
C TYR A 281 18.67 2.36 -16.67
N VAL A 282 18.31 2.23 -15.40
CA VAL A 282 16.97 2.51 -14.87
C VAL A 282 17.09 3.79 -14.06
N CYS A 283 16.63 4.90 -14.63
CA CYS A 283 16.95 6.25 -14.14
C CYS A 283 15.91 6.84 -13.18
N GLN A 284 14.93 6.05 -12.70
CA GLN A 284 14.03 6.48 -11.65
C GLN A 284 14.71 6.50 -10.28
N SER A 285 15.02 7.72 -9.81
CA SER A 285 15.31 8.00 -8.40
C SER A 285 14.01 8.05 -7.60
N THR A 286 13.89 7.29 -6.52
CA THR A 286 12.85 7.55 -5.51
C THR A 286 13.30 8.69 -4.60
N ARG A 287 12.35 9.51 -4.15
CA ARG A 287 12.56 10.49 -3.09
C ARG A 287 11.93 9.96 -1.81
N VAL A 288 12.79 9.38 -0.99
CA VAL A 288 12.46 8.62 0.21
C VAL A 288 12.36 9.53 1.44
N HIS A 289 11.26 9.41 2.17
CA HIS A 289 11.15 9.90 3.53
C HIS A 289 11.18 8.74 4.52
N ASP A 290 11.89 8.90 5.65
CA ASP A 290 12.07 7.89 6.68
C ASP A 290 11.22 8.18 7.92
N GLY A 291 10.45 7.17 8.36
CA GLY A 291 9.61 7.21 9.55
C GLY A 291 8.14 7.50 9.27
N ASP A 292 7.31 7.34 10.31
CA ASP A 292 5.87 7.56 10.23
C ASP A 292 5.54 9.04 10.11
N PHE A 293 4.59 9.38 9.23
CA PHE A 293 4.18 10.75 8.96
C PHE A 293 2.72 10.99 9.34
N ALA A 294 2.47 12.01 10.15
CA ALA A 294 1.13 12.41 10.59
C ALA A 294 0.75 13.78 10.02
N VAL A 295 -0.24 13.80 9.13
CA VAL A 295 -0.89 15.03 8.64
C VAL A 295 -1.99 15.44 9.60
N THR A 296 -1.73 16.48 10.40
CA THR A 296 -2.66 17.07 11.38
C THR A 296 -3.26 18.40 10.89
N GLY A 297 -2.61 19.04 9.92
CA GLY A 297 -3.08 20.26 9.26
C GLY A 297 -2.60 20.37 7.80
N ALA A 298 -2.91 21.52 7.19
CA ALA A 298 -2.54 21.80 5.80
C ALA A 298 -1.03 21.94 5.58
N VAL A 299 -0.30 22.48 6.57
CA VAL A 299 1.15 22.62 6.53
C VAL A 299 1.82 21.25 6.38
N ASP A 300 1.42 20.27 7.20
CA ASP A 300 1.96 18.91 7.17
C ASP A 300 1.73 18.23 5.81
N LEU A 301 0.54 18.42 5.23
CA LEU A 301 0.20 17.87 3.90
C LEU A 301 1.10 18.47 2.81
N VAL A 302 1.29 19.80 2.82
CA VAL A 302 2.11 20.51 1.85
C VAL A 302 3.59 20.17 2.01
N ALA A 303 4.07 19.92 3.24
CA ALA A 303 5.45 19.54 3.49
C ALA A 303 5.83 18.18 2.87
N LEU A 304 4.86 17.28 2.63
CA LEU A 304 5.07 16.03 1.90
C LEU A 304 5.28 16.21 0.38
N GLU A 305 5.14 17.42 -0.17
CA GLU A 305 5.30 17.63 -1.61
C GLU A 305 6.71 17.25 -2.07
N GLY A 306 6.75 16.38 -3.09
CA GLY A 306 7.97 15.82 -3.65
C GLY A 306 8.39 14.48 -3.06
N VAL A 307 7.89 14.05 -1.90
CA VAL A 307 8.07 12.68 -1.39
C VAL A 307 7.37 11.70 -2.35
N THR A 308 8.09 10.68 -2.82
CA THR A 308 7.52 9.63 -3.68
C THR A 308 7.43 8.28 -2.99
N HIS A 309 8.24 8.07 -1.95
CA HIS A 309 8.35 6.81 -1.20
C HIS A 309 8.40 7.13 0.30
N LEU A 310 7.54 6.51 1.09
CA LEU A 310 7.48 6.67 2.54
C LEU A 310 7.86 5.35 3.23
N ARG A 311 9.02 5.31 3.90
CA ARG A 311 9.44 4.21 4.78
C ARG A 311 8.82 4.36 6.17
N GLY A 312 7.51 4.18 6.23
CA GLY A 312 6.68 4.34 7.44
C GLY A 312 5.19 4.37 7.13
N GLU A 313 4.38 4.62 8.14
CA GLU A 313 2.93 4.79 8.01
C GLU A 313 2.55 6.24 7.66
N LEU A 314 1.51 6.44 6.85
CA LEU A 314 0.90 7.75 6.62
C LEU A 314 -0.45 7.86 7.35
N THR A 315 -0.54 8.72 8.36
CA THR A 315 -1.81 9.04 9.02
C THR A 315 -2.30 10.43 8.64
N ILE A 316 -3.50 10.56 8.08
CA ILE A 316 -4.18 11.84 7.82
C ILE A 316 -5.34 12.00 8.81
N SER A 317 -5.18 12.92 9.76
CA SER A 317 -6.16 13.20 10.83
C SER A 317 -6.20 14.71 11.11
N ALA A 318 -6.65 15.46 10.11
CA ALA A 318 -6.77 16.91 10.06
C ALA A 318 -8.25 17.34 9.91
N PRO A 319 -9.01 17.55 11.01
CA PRO A 319 -10.46 17.81 10.96
C PRO A 319 -10.90 19.06 10.18
N THR A 320 -9.99 20.01 9.96
CA THR A 320 -10.20 21.27 9.22
C THR A 320 -9.80 21.21 7.75
N LEU A 321 -9.05 20.16 7.33
CA LEU A 321 -8.59 20.01 5.96
C LEU A 321 -9.77 19.66 5.04
N THR A 322 -9.95 20.40 3.95
CA THR A 322 -11.04 20.17 2.98
C THR A 322 -10.64 19.23 1.85
N ASP A 323 -9.36 19.22 1.48
CA ASP A 323 -8.83 18.51 0.33
C ASP A 323 -7.44 17.96 0.68
N ALA A 324 -7.23 16.65 0.48
CA ALA A 324 -5.95 15.99 0.67
C ALA A 324 -5.48 15.46 -0.69
N SER A 325 -4.46 16.10 -1.28
CA SER A 325 -3.90 15.74 -2.58
C SER A 325 -2.42 15.46 -2.42
N LEU A 326 -2.00 14.23 -2.73
CA LEU A 326 -0.60 13.79 -2.70
C LEU A 326 -0.26 13.18 -4.08
N PRO A 327 -0.06 14.03 -5.12
CA PRO A 327 0.01 13.58 -6.50
C PRO A 327 1.31 12.84 -6.85
N SER A 328 2.34 12.90 -6.01
CA SER A 328 3.65 12.25 -6.24
C SER A 328 3.93 11.04 -5.36
N LEU A 329 3.14 10.83 -4.29
CA LEU A 329 3.38 9.74 -3.35
C LEU A 329 2.92 8.42 -3.98
N ALA A 330 3.89 7.57 -4.34
CA ALA A 330 3.67 6.31 -5.06
C ALA A 330 3.72 5.09 -4.14
N VAL A 331 4.57 5.12 -3.12
CA VAL A 331 4.84 3.96 -2.25
C VAL A 331 4.74 4.36 -0.79
N ILE A 332 4.03 3.55 0.00
CA ILE A 332 3.96 3.61 1.46
C ILE A 332 4.31 2.21 1.98
N GLU A 333 5.44 2.05 2.66
CA GLU A 333 5.84 0.74 3.21
C GLU A 333 4.95 0.31 4.40
N GLY A 334 4.44 1.27 5.17
CA GLY A 334 3.50 1.04 6.26
C GLY A 334 2.03 1.13 5.85
N SER A 335 1.16 1.40 6.82
CA SER A 335 -0.28 1.60 6.58
C SER A 335 -0.60 3.02 6.08
N LEU A 336 -1.65 3.15 5.27
CA LEU A 336 -2.29 4.42 4.93
C LEU A 336 -3.57 4.56 5.76
N THR A 337 -3.64 5.53 6.67
CA THR A 337 -4.80 5.75 7.56
C THR A 337 -5.35 7.17 7.46
N VAL A 338 -6.45 7.36 6.75
CA VAL A 338 -7.16 8.65 6.63
C VAL A 338 -8.39 8.62 7.53
N ARG A 339 -8.28 9.19 8.74
CA ARG A 339 -9.30 9.04 9.79
C ARG A 339 -9.78 10.34 10.44
N GLY A 340 -11.09 10.44 10.67
CA GLY A 340 -11.69 11.49 11.50
C GLY A 340 -11.70 12.88 10.88
N ASN A 341 -11.54 12.99 9.55
CA ASN A 341 -11.44 14.27 8.86
C ASN A 341 -12.83 14.83 8.57
N ALA A 342 -13.40 15.57 9.53
CA ALA A 342 -14.78 16.08 9.46
C ALA A 342 -15.04 17.06 8.30
N SER A 343 -14.01 17.75 7.82
CA SER A 343 -14.10 18.72 6.70
C SER A 343 -13.70 18.15 5.34
N LEU A 344 -13.02 17.00 5.31
CA LEU A 344 -12.40 16.45 4.11
C LEU A 344 -13.46 16.00 3.10
N ARG A 345 -13.36 16.53 1.89
CA ARG A 345 -14.22 16.22 0.75
C ARG A 345 -13.53 15.31 -0.26
N ARG A 346 -12.25 15.54 -0.53
CA ARG A 346 -11.51 14.81 -1.57
C ARG A 346 -10.19 14.26 -1.04
N LEU A 347 -9.97 12.96 -1.21
CA LEU A 347 -8.66 12.32 -1.07
C LEU A 347 -8.17 11.88 -2.46
N PHE A 348 -7.02 12.38 -2.89
CA PHE A 348 -6.51 12.17 -4.25
C PHE A 348 -5.02 11.77 -4.23
N MET A 349 -4.75 10.49 -4.51
CA MET A 349 -3.42 9.89 -4.53
C MET A 349 -3.17 9.10 -5.83
N PRO A 350 -3.14 9.76 -7.01
CA PRO A 350 -3.12 9.10 -8.32
C PRO A 350 -1.83 8.30 -8.59
N ALA A 351 -0.70 8.74 -8.05
CA ALA A 351 0.58 8.06 -8.23
C ALA A 351 0.72 6.80 -7.36
N LEU A 352 -0.17 6.55 -6.40
CA LEU A 352 -0.07 5.41 -5.48
C LEU A 352 -0.05 4.08 -6.26
N ARG A 353 0.86 3.19 -5.89
CA ARG A 353 1.08 1.84 -6.46
C ARG A 353 1.24 0.77 -5.38
N PHE A 354 1.80 1.13 -4.21
CA PHE A 354 2.00 0.18 -3.11
C PHE A 354 1.64 0.73 -1.74
N VAL A 355 0.97 -0.11 -0.93
CA VAL A 355 0.78 0.05 0.52
C VAL A 355 1.13 -1.28 1.20
N GLY A 356 2.23 -1.33 1.96
CA GLY A 356 2.65 -2.55 2.68
C GLY A 356 1.82 -2.87 3.93
N GLY A 357 1.10 -1.88 4.46
CA GLY A 357 0.15 -2.05 5.55
C GLY A 357 -1.31 -2.18 5.09
N THR A 358 -2.21 -1.68 5.93
CA THR A 358 -3.64 -1.55 5.62
C THR A 358 -3.92 -0.21 4.98
N ALA A 359 -4.81 -0.16 3.98
CA ALA A 359 -5.35 1.09 3.43
C ALA A 359 -6.72 1.36 4.08
N ALA A 360 -6.79 2.35 4.97
CA ALA A 360 -7.95 2.65 5.81
C ALA A 360 -8.44 4.09 5.61
N VAL A 361 -9.70 4.25 5.18
CA VAL A 361 -10.40 5.52 5.02
C VAL A 361 -11.63 5.50 5.94
N LEU A 362 -11.50 6.10 7.12
CA LEU A 362 -12.39 5.90 8.26
C LEU A 362 -13.02 7.21 8.76
N SER A 363 -14.34 7.24 8.96
CA SER A 363 -15.02 8.35 9.65
C SER A 363 -14.81 9.75 9.02
N ASN A 364 -14.76 9.85 7.69
CA ASN A 364 -14.60 11.12 6.98
C ASN A 364 -15.98 11.65 6.54
N ALA A 365 -16.59 12.44 7.43
CA ALA A 365 -18.01 12.81 7.37
C ALA A 365 -18.46 13.57 6.11
N ARG A 366 -17.53 14.16 5.34
CA ARG A 366 -17.82 14.94 4.13
C ARG A 366 -17.16 14.39 2.86
N LEU A 367 -16.51 13.23 2.92
CA LEU A 367 -15.75 12.68 1.80
C LEU A 367 -16.72 12.34 0.65
N ASP A 368 -16.59 13.07 -0.46
CA ASP A 368 -17.41 12.94 -1.68
C ASP A 368 -16.61 12.43 -2.89
N ALA A 369 -15.26 12.47 -2.84
CA ALA A 369 -14.40 11.78 -3.80
C ALA A 369 -13.20 11.10 -3.11
N LEU A 370 -12.89 9.88 -3.56
CA LEU A 370 -11.79 9.06 -3.09
C LEU A 370 -11.06 8.48 -4.31
N THR A 371 -9.74 8.68 -4.39
CA THR A 371 -8.91 8.14 -5.48
C THR A 371 -7.58 7.62 -4.93
N LEU A 372 -7.34 6.32 -5.08
CA LEU A 372 -6.09 5.65 -4.75
C LEU A 372 -5.56 4.96 -6.02
N GLY A 373 -4.49 5.51 -6.60
CA GLY A 373 -3.94 5.11 -7.89
C GLY A 373 -4.66 5.68 -9.11
N THR A 374 -4.28 5.17 -10.28
CA THR A 374 -4.87 5.51 -11.58
C THR A 374 -5.39 4.25 -12.26
N ALA A 375 -6.70 4.13 -12.39
CA ALA A 375 -7.32 3.08 -13.20
C ALA A 375 -7.24 3.42 -14.71
N PRO A 376 -7.26 2.43 -15.63
CA PRO A 376 -7.35 0.99 -15.37
C PRO A 376 -6.00 0.23 -15.48
N ASP A 377 -4.96 0.84 -16.06
CA ASP A 377 -3.76 0.11 -16.51
C ASP A 377 -2.66 -0.05 -15.45
N THR A 378 -2.78 0.61 -14.30
CA THR A 378 -1.80 0.54 -13.20
C THR A 378 -2.48 0.12 -11.92
N MET A 379 -2.13 -1.07 -11.43
CA MET A 379 -2.65 -1.66 -10.20
C MET A 379 -2.08 -0.94 -8.95
N VAL A 380 -2.83 -0.97 -7.86
CA VAL A 380 -2.36 -0.56 -6.53
C VAL A 380 -2.43 -1.75 -5.59
N ARG A 381 -1.28 -2.31 -5.25
CA ARG A 381 -1.20 -3.42 -4.30
C ARG A 381 -1.29 -2.91 -2.87
N VAL A 382 -2.21 -3.47 -2.10
CA VAL A 382 -2.33 -3.28 -0.65
C VAL A 382 -2.08 -4.64 0.00
N GLU A 383 -0.95 -4.84 0.67
CA GLU A 383 -0.58 -6.19 1.15
C GLU A 383 -1.56 -6.74 2.20
N ARG A 384 -2.16 -5.86 3.00
CA ARG A 384 -3.14 -6.22 4.02
C ARG A 384 -4.56 -5.92 3.55
N SER A 385 -5.28 -5.11 4.31
CA SER A 385 -6.72 -4.95 4.18
C SER A 385 -7.08 -3.59 3.56
N LEU A 386 -8.23 -3.51 2.89
CA LEU A 386 -8.86 -2.26 2.49
C LEU A 386 -10.07 -1.98 3.40
N LEU A 387 -10.04 -0.89 4.16
CA LEU A 387 -11.13 -0.48 5.05
C LEU A 387 -11.70 0.85 4.55
N VAL A 388 -12.97 0.87 4.16
CA VAL A 388 -13.70 2.10 3.80
C VAL A 388 -14.95 2.14 4.67
N GLU A 389 -14.85 2.84 5.81
CA GLU A 389 -15.86 2.81 6.86
C GLU A 389 -16.29 4.22 7.30
N ASP A 390 -17.57 4.40 7.60
CA ASP A 390 -18.14 5.65 8.14
C ASP A 390 -17.85 6.89 7.25
N ASN A 391 -17.92 6.73 5.92
CA ASN A 391 -17.83 7.83 4.96
C ASN A 391 -19.24 8.11 4.36
N PRO A 392 -20.17 8.73 5.11
CA PRO A 392 -21.59 8.75 4.77
C PRO A 392 -21.96 9.57 3.52
N MET A 393 -21.04 10.39 3.00
CA MET A 393 -21.22 11.20 1.79
C MET A 393 -20.58 10.59 0.53
N LEU A 394 -19.85 9.47 0.66
CA LEU A 394 -19.10 8.87 -0.45
C LEU A 394 -20.08 8.17 -1.43
N PRO A 395 -20.18 8.62 -2.70
CA PRO A 395 -21.23 8.15 -3.61
C PRO A 395 -20.84 6.90 -4.43
N THR A 396 -19.53 6.65 -4.58
CA THR A 396 -18.93 5.59 -5.40
C THR A 396 -17.57 5.14 -4.87
N LEU A 397 -17.12 3.95 -5.28
CA LEU A 397 -15.75 3.44 -5.06
C LEU A 397 -14.95 3.34 -6.38
N GLU A 398 -15.41 3.95 -7.48
CA GLU A 398 -14.74 3.89 -8.80
C GLU A 398 -13.27 4.34 -8.75
N GLY A 399 -12.92 5.35 -7.94
CA GLY A 399 -11.53 5.77 -7.73
C GLY A 399 -10.66 4.79 -6.93
N LEU A 400 -11.21 3.62 -6.54
CA LEU A 400 -10.48 2.47 -6.00
C LEU A 400 -10.40 1.32 -7.01
N ALA A 401 -10.84 1.48 -8.26
CA ALA A 401 -10.87 0.40 -9.25
C ALA A 401 -9.49 -0.23 -9.52
N ALA A 402 -8.40 0.51 -9.31
CA ALA A 402 -7.02 0.00 -9.40
C ALA A 402 -6.57 -0.83 -8.18
N VAL A 403 -7.27 -0.77 -7.06
CA VAL A 403 -6.80 -1.32 -5.77
C VAL A 403 -7.03 -2.84 -5.68
N GLN A 404 -5.97 -3.57 -5.40
CA GLN A 404 -5.98 -4.98 -5.03
C GLN A 404 -5.48 -5.18 -3.58
N PRO A 405 -6.38 -5.39 -2.61
CA PRO A 405 -6.01 -5.83 -1.27
C PRO A 405 -5.76 -7.33 -1.22
N GLY A 406 -4.71 -7.75 -0.51
CA GLY A 406 -4.31 -9.16 -0.39
C GLY A 406 -5.07 -9.94 0.69
N ASP A 407 -5.44 -9.29 1.80
CA ASP A 407 -6.06 -9.93 2.96
C ASP A 407 -7.58 -9.75 2.99
N SER A 408 -8.07 -8.62 3.49
CA SER A 408 -9.50 -8.41 3.81
C SER A 408 -10.05 -7.13 3.20
N ILE A 409 -11.36 -7.08 3.01
CA ILE A 409 -12.07 -5.84 2.65
C ILE A 409 -13.19 -5.58 3.64
N SER A 410 -13.25 -4.36 4.19
CA SER A 410 -14.38 -3.88 4.99
C SER A 410 -14.98 -2.65 4.35
N LEU A 411 -16.24 -2.76 3.94
CA LEU A 411 -17.10 -1.65 3.55
C LEU A 411 -18.17 -1.49 4.63
N ARG A 412 -18.23 -0.32 5.28
CA ARG A 412 -19.20 -0.10 6.35
C ARG A 412 -19.80 1.30 6.38
N ALA A 413 -21.12 1.40 6.56
CA ALA A 413 -21.83 2.66 6.81
C ALA A 413 -21.60 3.78 5.77
N ASN A 414 -21.21 3.44 4.53
CA ASN A 414 -21.03 4.40 3.43
C ASN A 414 -22.40 4.75 2.82
N ASN A 415 -23.21 5.51 3.55
CA ASN A 415 -24.65 5.61 3.30
C ASN A 415 -25.09 6.35 2.03
N ALA A 416 -24.19 7.08 1.38
CA ALA A 416 -24.42 7.67 0.06
C ALA A 416 -24.06 6.72 -1.10
N LEU A 417 -23.44 5.58 -0.84
CA LEU A 417 -22.95 4.64 -1.85
C LEU A 417 -24.13 3.98 -2.59
N VAL A 418 -24.36 4.42 -3.82
CA VAL A 418 -25.43 3.92 -4.71
C VAL A 418 -24.83 3.12 -5.86
N ASP A 419 -23.80 3.65 -6.51
CA ASP A 419 -23.07 2.96 -7.56
C ASP A 419 -21.63 2.73 -7.08
N PRO A 420 -21.29 1.53 -6.56
CA PRO A 420 -19.94 1.27 -6.08
C PRO A 420 -18.91 1.16 -7.21
N GLY A 421 -19.32 1.18 -8.49
CA GLY A 421 -18.42 0.92 -9.61
C GLY A 421 -17.96 -0.55 -9.64
N LEU A 422 -16.75 -0.76 -10.16
CA LEU A 422 -16.14 -2.09 -10.31
C LEU A 422 -14.75 -2.08 -9.67
N LEU A 423 -14.41 -3.12 -8.90
CA LEU A 423 -13.06 -3.37 -8.39
C LEU A 423 -12.50 -4.64 -9.08
N PRO A 424 -12.07 -4.55 -10.36
CA PRO A 424 -11.80 -5.71 -11.22
C PRO A 424 -10.62 -6.59 -10.78
N HIS A 425 -9.66 -6.06 -10.02
CA HIS A 425 -8.47 -6.80 -9.56
C HIS A 425 -8.75 -7.66 -8.32
N VAL A 426 -9.94 -7.56 -7.69
CA VAL A 426 -10.31 -8.35 -6.51
C VAL A 426 -10.83 -9.73 -6.94
N THR A 427 -9.94 -10.73 -6.97
CA THR A 427 -10.21 -12.09 -7.45
C THR A 427 -10.21 -13.16 -6.35
N GLU A 428 -9.40 -12.98 -5.31
CA GLU A 428 -9.24 -13.86 -4.16
C GLU A 428 -8.86 -13.03 -2.92
N LEU A 429 -9.37 -13.39 -1.74
CA LEU A 429 -9.07 -12.75 -0.45
C LEU A 429 -8.61 -13.78 0.58
N HIS A 430 -7.44 -13.58 1.18
CA HIS A 430 -6.89 -14.48 2.22
C HIS A 430 -7.60 -14.31 3.58
N GLY A 431 -8.17 -13.13 3.82
CA GLY A 431 -8.96 -12.78 4.98
C GLY A 431 -10.45 -12.76 4.64
N SER A 432 -11.15 -11.72 5.09
CA SER A 432 -12.62 -11.65 5.06
C SER A 432 -13.15 -10.51 4.19
N LEU A 433 -14.36 -10.69 3.64
CA LEU A 433 -15.15 -9.65 3.00
C LEU A 433 -16.31 -9.24 3.92
N VAL A 434 -16.31 -7.99 4.39
CA VAL A 434 -17.36 -7.41 5.24
C VAL A 434 -18.03 -6.27 4.49
N ILE A 435 -19.34 -6.35 4.28
CA ILE A 435 -20.17 -5.29 3.67
C ILE A 435 -21.37 -5.07 4.60
N THR A 436 -21.34 -3.99 5.37
CA THR A 436 -22.31 -3.79 6.47
C THR A 436 -22.88 -2.38 6.58
N ASP A 437 -24.07 -2.27 7.16
CA ASP A 437 -24.73 -1.01 7.53
C ASP A 437 -24.95 -0.02 6.36
N HIS A 438 -25.06 -0.47 5.10
CA HIS A 438 -25.29 0.44 3.95
C HIS A 438 -26.78 0.72 3.70
N LEU A 439 -27.16 2.00 3.69
CA LEU A 439 -28.54 2.40 3.40
C LEU A 439 -28.96 2.31 1.92
N ARG A 440 -28.02 2.38 0.97
CA ARG A 440 -28.30 2.57 -0.47
C ARG A 440 -27.61 1.59 -1.44
N LEU A 441 -26.75 0.72 -0.92
CA LEU A 441 -25.99 -0.22 -1.73
C LEU A 441 -26.89 -1.36 -2.23
N ASP A 442 -27.07 -1.45 -3.56
CA ASP A 442 -27.91 -2.49 -4.20
C ASP A 442 -27.11 -3.70 -4.71
N ARG A 443 -25.79 -3.58 -4.82
CA ARG A 443 -24.84 -4.58 -5.30
C ARG A 443 -23.44 -4.37 -4.73
N SER A 444 -22.61 -5.41 -4.74
CA SER A 444 -21.18 -5.32 -4.43
C SER A 444 -20.34 -5.07 -5.71
N PRO A 445 -19.15 -4.43 -5.62
CA PRO A 445 -18.29 -4.19 -6.78
C PRO A 445 -17.39 -5.37 -7.18
N PHE A 446 -17.51 -6.53 -6.52
CA PHE A 446 -16.51 -7.62 -6.53
C PHE A 446 -16.79 -8.72 -7.58
N TYR A 447 -17.17 -8.33 -8.79
CA TYR A 447 -17.65 -9.24 -9.85
C TYR A 447 -16.69 -10.38 -10.22
N ASN A 448 -15.39 -10.20 -10.03
CA ASN A 448 -14.35 -11.21 -10.33
C ASN A 448 -13.95 -12.06 -9.11
N LEU A 449 -14.55 -11.85 -7.93
CA LEU A 449 -14.18 -12.55 -6.70
C LEU A 449 -14.64 -14.00 -6.74
N THR A 450 -13.67 -14.92 -6.72
CA THR A 450 -13.89 -16.37 -6.86
C THR A 450 -13.74 -17.15 -5.55
N ARG A 451 -12.91 -16.67 -4.63
CA ARG A 451 -12.67 -17.30 -3.32
C ARG A 451 -12.44 -16.27 -2.22
N VAL A 452 -13.01 -16.55 -1.05
CA VAL A 452 -12.66 -15.90 0.22
C VAL A 452 -12.23 -16.98 1.20
N HIS A 453 -11.05 -16.89 1.81
CA HIS A 453 -10.56 -17.89 2.77
C HIS A 453 -11.14 -17.69 4.17
N GLY A 454 -11.40 -16.44 4.57
CA GLY A 454 -12.12 -16.09 5.80
C GLY A 454 -13.64 -15.98 5.59
N ASP A 455 -14.26 -15.03 6.29
CA ASP A 455 -15.72 -14.82 6.29
C ASP A 455 -16.18 -13.93 5.14
N VAL A 456 -17.42 -14.10 4.69
CA VAL A 456 -18.18 -13.17 3.85
C VAL A 456 -19.41 -12.71 4.63
N ARG A 457 -19.45 -11.44 5.05
CA ARG A 457 -20.52 -10.89 5.89
C ARG A 457 -21.26 -9.78 5.17
N LEU A 458 -22.49 -10.05 4.76
CA LEU A 458 -23.44 -9.09 4.19
C LEU A 458 -24.53 -8.83 5.24
N SER A 459 -24.39 -7.76 6.04
CA SER A 459 -25.32 -7.50 7.16
C SER A 459 -25.88 -6.08 7.20
N GLY A 460 -27.19 -5.95 7.40
CA GLY A 460 -27.84 -4.65 7.60
C GLY A 460 -27.85 -3.73 6.36
N ASN A 461 -27.64 -4.28 5.16
CA ASN A 461 -27.66 -3.49 3.92
C ASN A 461 -29.12 -3.34 3.44
N THR A 462 -29.73 -2.19 3.66
CA THR A 462 -31.20 -2.04 3.54
C THR A 462 -31.73 -1.98 2.10
N ALA A 463 -30.85 -1.79 1.12
CA ALA A 463 -31.17 -1.75 -0.31
C ALA A 463 -30.70 -3.00 -1.08
N LEU A 464 -30.00 -3.93 -0.41
CA LEU A 464 -29.37 -5.09 -1.04
C LEU A 464 -30.40 -6.21 -1.28
N GLY A 465 -30.92 -6.30 -2.51
CA GLY A 465 -31.95 -7.28 -2.90
C GLY A 465 -31.47 -8.74 -2.98
N GLY A 466 -30.16 -8.94 -2.96
CA GLY A 466 -29.47 -10.22 -3.06
C GLY A 466 -27.96 -10.00 -3.06
N PRO A 467 -27.14 -11.06 -3.00
CA PRO A 467 -25.66 -10.99 -3.02
C PRO A 467 -25.08 -10.60 -4.39
N PHE A 468 -25.68 -9.62 -5.08
CA PHE A 468 -25.28 -9.16 -6.41
C PHE A 468 -23.83 -8.70 -6.43
N GLY A 469 -23.11 -9.05 -7.49
CA GLY A 469 -21.67 -8.82 -7.61
C GLY A 469 -20.82 -9.98 -7.07
N LEU A 470 -21.39 -10.98 -6.38
CA LEU A 470 -20.68 -12.21 -5.98
C LEU A 470 -20.93 -13.40 -6.93
N ASN A 471 -21.34 -13.12 -8.17
CA ASN A 471 -21.78 -14.11 -9.19
C ASN A 471 -20.76 -15.22 -9.50
N HIS A 472 -19.47 -14.98 -9.23
CA HIS A 472 -18.36 -15.90 -9.49
C HIS A 472 -17.79 -16.55 -8.22
N LEU A 473 -18.38 -16.29 -7.05
CA LEU A 473 -17.90 -16.81 -5.77
C LEU A 473 -18.13 -18.32 -5.67
N THR A 474 -17.04 -19.10 -5.73
CA THR A 474 -17.06 -20.56 -5.72
C THR A 474 -16.83 -21.18 -4.34
N GLN A 475 -16.17 -20.45 -3.43
CA GLN A 475 -15.75 -20.97 -2.13
C GLN A 475 -15.64 -19.87 -1.07
N VAL A 476 -16.17 -20.17 0.12
CA VAL A 476 -15.96 -19.39 1.36
C VAL A 476 -15.38 -20.32 2.42
N GLY A 477 -14.17 -20.05 2.91
CA GLY A 477 -13.50 -20.90 3.90
C GLY A 477 -14.06 -20.74 5.32
N GLY A 478 -14.41 -19.51 5.70
CA GLY A 478 -15.09 -19.16 6.95
C GLY A 478 -16.61 -19.18 6.85
N SER A 479 -17.28 -18.22 7.46
CA SER A 479 -18.74 -18.11 7.41
C SER A 479 -19.25 -17.21 6.28
N LEU A 480 -20.35 -17.59 5.63
CA LEU A 480 -21.16 -16.73 4.79
C LEU A 480 -22.37 -16.26 5.61
N ASP A 481 -22.31 -15.03 6.10
CA ASP A 481 -23.32 -14.41 6.94
C ASP A 481 -24.19 -13.46 6.11
N LEU A 482 -25.45 -13.86 5.89
CA LEU A 482 -26.49 -13.04 5.27
C LEU A 482 -27.49 -12.65 6.35
N GLN A 483 -27.31 -11.45 6.94
CA GLN A 483 -28.05 -11.05 8.13
C GLN A 483 -28.79 -9.70 8.00
N ASP A 484 -30.06 -9.65 8.42
CA ASP A 484 -30.84 -8.41 8.59
C ASP A 484 -30.90 -7.50 7.33
N ASN A 485 -30.77 -8.08 6.12
CA ASN A 485 -30.90 -7.33 4.87
C ASN A 485 -32.38 -7.19 4.51
N ALA A 486 -32.94 -6.01 4.76
CA ALA A 486 -34.38 -5.77 4.80
C ALA A 486 -35.16 -6.05 3.50
N VAL A 487 -34.49 -6.07 2.35
CA VAL A 487 -35.07 -6.30 1.02
C VAL A 487 -34.47 -7.50 0.30
N LEU A 488 -33.66 -8.33 0.97
CA LEU A 488 -33.04 -9.49 0.35
C LEU A 488 -34.10 -10.54 0.01
N GLU A 489 -34.30 -10.76 -1.29
CA GLU A 489 -35.35 -11.59 -1.89
C GLU A 489 -34.80 -12.88 -2.53
N THR A 490 -33.55 -12.87 -3.02
CA THR A 490 -32.94 -14.00 -3.74
C THR A 490 -31.48 -14.26 -3.33
N LEU A 491 -31.04 -15.51 -3.46
CA LEU A 491 -29.64 -15.92 -3.36
C LEU A 491 -29.04 -16.34 -4.71
N ASP A 492 -29.76 -16.21 -5.84
CA ASP A 492 -29.32 -16.62 -7.19
C ASP A 492 -27.89 -16.16 -7.59
N PRO A 493 -27.39 -14.97 -7.15
CA PRO A 493 -25.98 -14.59 -7.37
C PRO A 493 -24.94 -15.52 -6.73
N LEU A 494 -25.32 -16.47 -5.86
CA LEU A 494 -24.44 -17.48 -5.27
C LEU A 494 -24.48 -18.82 -6.02
N ALA A 495 -25.12 -18.91 -7.18
CA ALA A 495 -25.33 -20.17 -7.91
C ALA A 495 -24.03 -20.89 -8.37
N GLN A 496 -22.84 -20.33 -8.14
CA GLN A 496 -21.54 -20.97 -8.35
C GLN A 496 -20.87 -21.46 -7.06
N LEU A 497 -21.45 -21.21 -5.88
CA LEU A 497 -20.88 -21.53 -4.58
C LEU A 497 -20.88 -23.05 -4.35
N THR A 498 -19.70 -23.65 -4.30
CA THR A 498 -19.50 -25.10 -4.19
C THR A 498 -19.24 -25.59 -2.77
N SER A 499 -18.65 -24.74 -1.91
CA SER A 499 -18.33 -25.06 -0.52
C SER A 499 -18.33 -23.83 0.38
N VAL A 500 -18.81 -24.00 1.61
CA VAL A 500 -18.86 -22.96 2.66
C VAL A 500 -18.45 -23.53 4.03
N GLY A 501 -17.67 -22.80 4.82
CA GLY A 501 -17.35 -23.20 6.20
C GLY A 501 -18.60 -23.17 7.10
N ALA A 502 -19.33 -22.07 7.12
CA ALA A 502 -20.66 -22.01 7.76
C ALA A 502 -21.61 -21.07 7.00
N LEU A 503 -22.85 -21.49 6.75
CA LEU A 503 -23.89 -20.66 6.14
C LEU A 503 -24.85 -20.14 7.21
N PHE A 504 -24.90 -18.83 7.40
CA PHE A 504 -25.84 -18.17 8.31
C PHE A 504 -26.81 -17.29 7.50
N ILE A 505 -28.11 -17.61 7.54
CA ILE A 505 -29.15 -16.82 6.88
C ILE A 505 -30.14 -16.38 7.96
N THR A 506 -30.00 -15.15 8.45
CA THR A 506 -30.69 -14.67 9.65
C THR A 506 -31.46 -13.38 9.39
N GLY A 507 -32.74 -13.33 9.75
CA GLY A 507 -33.49 -12.06 9.80
C GLY A 507 -33.72 -11.37 8.46
N ASN A 508 -33.62 -12.07 7.32
CA ASN A 508 -33.93 -11.51 6.00
C ASN A 508 -35.45 -11.66 5.76
N PRO A 509 -36.25 -10.59 5.86
CA PRO A 509 -37.72 -10.72 5.98
C PRO A 509 -38.43 -10.91 4.64
N ARG A 510 -37.70 -10.91 3.51
CA ARG A 510 -38.24 -11.04 2.15
C ARG A 510 -37.85 -12.33 1.44
N LEU A 511 -36.83 -13.03 1.92
CA LEU A 511 -36.36 -14.29 1.35
C LEU A 511 -37.45 -15.37 1.47
N THR A 512 -37.83 -15.98 0.34
CA THR A 512 -38.90 -16.99 0.26
C THR A 512 -38.40 -18.43 0.34
N ASP A 513 -37.16 -18.69 -0.05
CA ASP A 513 -36.60 -20.04 -0.12
C ASP A 513 -35.05 -20.00 -0.16
N THR A 514 -34.41 -21.03 -0.69
CA THR A 514 -32.94 -21.15 -0.74
C THR A 514 -32.38 -21.36 -2.15
N THR A 515 -33.13 -21.01 -3.22
CA THR A 515 -32.59 -21.10 -4.59
C THR A 515 -31.39 -20.16 -4.77
N GLY A 516 -30.47 -20.53 -5.66
CA GLY A 516 -29.16 -19.90 -5.77
C GLY A 516 -28.03 -20.61 -5.02
N LEU A 517 -28.29 -21.77 -4.41
CA LEU A 517 -27.27 -22.61 -3.76
C LEU A 517 -27.15 -23.99 -4.43
N GLU A 518 -27.50 -24.09 -5.73
CA GLU A 518 -27.67 -25.38 -6.42
C GLU A 518 -26.37 -26.18 -6.54
N GLN A 519 -25.23 -25.48 -6.61
CA GLN A 519 -23.90 -26.07 -6.73
C GLN A 519 -23.27 -26.43 -5.37
N LEU A 520 -23.92 -26.14 -4.24
CA LEU A 520 -23.32 -26.35 -2.92
C LEU A 520 -23.19 -27.85 -2.63
N THR A 521 -21.95 -28.34 -2.59
CA THR A 521 -21.62 -29.76 -2.36
C THR A 521 -21.32 -30.09 -0.90
N SER A 522 -20.87 -29.08 -0.14
CA SER A 522 -20.32 -29.23 1.19
C SER A 522 -20.56 -27.95 2.01
N ALA A 523 -21.04 -28.13 3.24
CA ALA A 523 -21.05 -27.08 4.25
C ALA A 523 -20.45 -27.60 5.57
N GLY A 524 -19.86 -26.74 6.40
CA GLY A 524 -19.55 -27.12 7.77
C GLY A 524 -20.80 -27.03 8.66
N ARG A 525 -21.40 -25.84 8.72
CA ARG A 525 -22.66 -25.56 9.44
C ARG A 525 -23.67 -24.89 8.50
N ILE A 526 -24.96 -25.15 8.70
CA ILE A 526 -26.07 -24.41 8.08
C ILE A 526 -26.99 -23.93 9.21
N HIS A 527 -27.22 -22.63 9.31
CA HIS A 527 -28.08 -22.00 10.31
C HIS A 527 -29.01 -20.98 9.65
N ILE A 528 -30.32 -21.24 9.69
CA ILE A 528 -31.35 -20.43 9.04
C ILE A 528 -32.37 -19.99 10.09
N GLN A 529 -32.42 -18.69 10.43
CA GLN A 529 -33.22 -18.20 11.56
C GLN A 529 -34.01 -16.92 11.28
N GLY A 530 -35.29 -16.91 11.66
CA GLY A 530 -36.09 -15.68 11.69
C GLY A 530 -36.40 -15.03 10.33
N ASN A 531 -36.27 -15.77 9.24
CA ASN A 531 -36.61 -15.28 7.90
C ASN A 531 -38.13 -15.43 7.71
N LYS A 532 -38.85 -14.32 7.90
CA LYS A 532 -40.30 -14.33 8.14
C LYS A 532 -41.14 -14.89 6.99
N GLU A 533 -40.75 -14.62 5.75
CA GLU A 533 -41.47 -15.04 4.53
C GLU A 533 -40.96 -16.35 3.93
N LEU A 534 -39.99 -17.01 4.59
CA LEU A 534 -39.37 -18.25 4.13
C LEU A 534 -40.40 -19.41 4.14
N LEU A 535 -40.65 -19.99 2.96
CA LEU A 535 -41.60 -21.07 2.72
C LEU A 535 -40.92 -22.44 2.65
N SER A 536 -39.67 -22.52 2.21
CA SER A 536 -38.92 -23.78 2.09
C SER A 536 -37.41 -23.59 2.28
N VAL A 537 -36.70 -24.66 2.67
CA VAL A 537 -35.23 -24.69 2.73
C VAL A 537 -34.69 -26.01 2.24
N GLY A 538 -33.50 -25.98 1.62
CA GLY A 538 -32.81 -27.19 1.17
C GLY A 538 -32.64 -27.29 -0.34
N ASP A 539 -32.76 -26.19 -1.09
CA ASP A 539 -32.58 -26.11 -2.54
C ASP A 539 -31.10 -26.26 -2.98
N MET A 540 -30.45 -27.29 -2.45
CA MET A 540 -29.03 -27.61 -2.56
C MET A 540 -28.91 -29.08 -3.03
N PRO A 541 -29.34 -29.42 -4.26
CA PRO A 541 -29.48 -30.79 -4.74
C PRO A 541 -28.17 -31.60 -4.80
N LEU A 542 -27.02 -30.93 -4.72
CA LEU A 542 -25.69 -31.53 -4.71
C LEU A 542 -25.07 -31.65 -3.31
N LEU A 543 -25.73 -31.19 -2.25
CA LEU A 543 -25.18 -31.17 -0.89
C LEU A 543 -25.00 -32.59 -0.33
N LEU A 544 -23.75 -33.06 -0.26
CA LEU A 544 -23.40 -34.40 0.19
C LEU A 544 -23.32 -34.51 1.71
N GLN A 545 -22.82 -33.45 2.36
CA GLN A 545 -22.52 -33.43 3.79
C GLN A 545 -22.64 -32.04 4.41
N VAL A 546 -23.07 -32.02 5.67
CA VAL A 546 -22.87 -30.92 6.62
C VAL A 546 -22.04 -31.48 7.78
N THR A 547 -20.84 -30.95 8.03
CA THR A 547 -19.91 -31.61 8.97
C THR A 547 -20.28 -31.44 10.45
N ASP A 548 -21.01 -30.38 10.79
CA ASP A 548 -21.49 -30.06 12.13
C ASP A 548 -23.03 -30.10 12.19
N SER A 549 -23.71 -28.96 11.99
CA SER A 549 -25.14 -28.81 12.29
C SER A 549 -25.95 -28.21 11.14
N PHE A 550 -27.13 -28.78 10.90
CA PHE A 550 -28.21 -28.22 10.08
C PHE A 550 -29.31 -27.71 11.02
N SER A 551 -29.41 -26.40 11.18
CA SER A 551 -30.24 -25.72 12.18
C SER A 551 -31.24 -24.78 11.49
N VAL A 552 -32.53 -25.00 11.68
CA VAL A 552 -33.59 -24.14 11.14
C VAL A 552 -34.53 -23.71 12.26
N LYS A 553 -34.56 -22.41 12.57
CA LYS A 553 -35.19 -21.88 13.79
C LYS A 553 -36.10 -20.67 13.55
N TYR A 554 -37.29 -20.66 14.15
CA TYR A 554 -38.20 -19.52 14.17
C TYR A 554 -38.56 -18.94 12.79
N ASN A 555 -38.64 -19.79 11.75
CA ASN A 555 -39.15 -19.39 10.44
C ASN A 555 -40.64 -19.75 10.38
N GLU A 556 -41.50 -18.83 10.84
CA GLU A 556 -42.93 -19.10 11.13
C GLU A 556 -43.72 -19.68 9.95
N LYS A 557 -43.40 -19.23 8.72
CA LYS A 557 -44.02 -19.64 7.45
C LYS A 557 -43.39 -20.86 6.78
N LEU A 558 -42.31 -21.41 7.31
CA LEU A 558 -41.58 -22.51 6.69
C LEU A 558 -42.44 -23.76 6.65
N GLN A 559 -42.67 -24.31 5.45
CA GLN A 559 -43.54 -25.46 5.22
C GLN A 559 -42.77 -26.77 5.08
N ARG A 560 -41.55 -26.74 4.51
CA ARG A 560 -40.78 -27.95 4.18
C ARG A 560 -39.27 -27.76 4.22
N VAL A 561 -38.56 -28.79 4.67
CA VAL A 561 -37.15 -29.04 4.33
C VAL A 561 -37.14 -30.03 3.18
N HIS A 562 -36.70 -29.62 2.00
CA HIS A 562 -36.84 -30.36 0.73
C HIS A 562 -35.54 -30.37 -0.08
N HIS A 563 -35.55 -30.93 -1.30
CA HIS A 563 -34.46 -30.83 -2.30
C HIS A 563 -33.01 -31.18 -1.88
N LEU A 564 -32.82 -32.00 -0.84
CA LEU A 564 -31.51 -32.52 -0.40
C LEU A 564 -31.30 -34.02 -0.75
N PRO A 565 -31.54 -34.49 -1.99
CA PRO A 565 -31.62 -35.91 -2.32
C PRO A 565 -30.31 -36.67 -2.19
N VAL A 566 -29.15 -36.00 -2.04
CA VAL A 566 -27.83 -36.66 -1.92
C VAL A 566 -27.18 -36.51 -0.53
N LEU A 567 -27.82 -35.81 0.41
CA LEU A 567 -27.30 -35.55 1.75
C LEU A 567 -27.21 -36.86 2.56
N ARG A 568 -26.00 -37.21 3.02
CA ARG A 568 -25.75 -38.48 3.74
C ARG A 568 -25.26 -38.30 5.17
N SER A 569 -24.63 -37.16 5.46
CA SER A 569 -23.94 -36.90 6.72
C SER A 569 -24.33 -35.52 7.26
N VAL A 570 -24.86 -35.51 8.48
CA VAL A 570 -25.08 -34.34 9.33
C VAL A 570 -24.84 -34.83 10.76
N ALA A 571 -24.15 -34.10 11.63
CA ALA A 571 -24.02 -34.53 13.03
C ALA A 571 -25.24 -34.10 13.86
N THR A 572 -25.71 -32.85 13.70
CA THR A 572 -26.89 -32.32 14.41
C THR A 572 -27.95 -31.81 13.45
N VAL A 573 -29.20 -32.26 13.60
CA VAL A 573 -30.38 -31.65 12.98
C VAL A 573 -31.20 -30.97 14.07
N ALA A 574 -31.42 -29.66 13.95
CA ALA A 574 -32.18 -28.88 14.92
C ALA A 574 -33.27 -28.04 14.26
N LEU A 575 -34.52 -28.39 14.52
CA LEU A 575 -35.73 -27.79 13.97
C LEU A 575 -36.53 -27.17 15.11
N VAL A 576 -36.49 -25.86 15.28
CA VAL A 576 -37.05 -25.18 16.47
C VAL A 576 -38.05 -24.09 16.09
N GLY A 577 -39.31 -24.20 16.51
CA GLY A 577 -40.30 -23.14 16.39
C GLY A 577 -40.71 -22.80 14.95
N ASN A 578 -40.61 -23.75 14.01
CA ASN A 578 -41.08 -23.56 12.64
C ASN A 578 -42.55 -24.00 12.57
N THR A 579 -43.45 -23.09 12.90
CA THR A 579 -44.86 -23.42 13.20
C THR A 579 -45.66 -24.01 12.04
N ALA A 580 -45.29 -23.69 10.79
CA ALA A 580 -45.95 -24.20 9.59
C ALA A 580 -45.30 -25.47 8.99
N LEU A 581 -44.24 -26.01 9.61
CA LEU A 581 -43.42 -27.08 9.04
C LEU A 581 -44.19 -28.41 9.02
N THR A 582 -44.33 -29.02 7.83
CA THR A 582 -45.08 -30.28 7.65
C THR A 582 -44.25 -31.42 7.02
N SER A 583 -43.19 -31.12 6.26
CA SER A 583 -42.33 -32.13 5.62
C SER A 583 -40.85 -31.90 5.90
N LEU A 584 -40.12 -33.01 6.04
CA LEU A 584 -38.69 -33.09 6.29
C LEU A 584 -37.97 -33.91 5.19
N GLU A 585 -38.55 -34.00 3.99
CA GLU A 585 -38.14 -34.91 2.90
C GLU A 585 -36.66 -34.78 2.49
N GLY A 586 -36.04 -33.62 2.73
CA GLY A 586 -34.60 -33.42 2.57
C GLY A 586 -33.71 -34.34 3.43
N PHE A 587 -34.22 -34.95 4.49
CA PHE A 587 -33.44 -35.80 5.39
C PHE A 587 -33.60 -37.32 5.15
N GLN A 588 -34.32 -37.74 4.10
CA GLN A 588 -34.65 -39.15 3.78
C GLN A 588 -33.46 -40.09 3.58
N ARG A 589 -32.23 -39.59 3.47
CA ARG A 589 -31.00 -40.40 3.34
C ARG A 589 -30.11 -40.41 4.58
N LEU A 590 -30.45 -39.68 5.63
CA LEU A 590 -29.73 -39.74 6.89
C LEU A 590 -29.94 -41.09 7.58
N THR A 591 -28.85 -41.67 8.08
CA THR A 591 -28.87 -42.98 8.75
C THR A 591 -28.35 -42.93 10.18
N ARG A 592 -27.62 -41.86 10.53
CA ARG A 592 -27.10 -41.58 11.88
C ARG A 592 -27.15 -40.09 12.14
N LEU A 593 -27.39 -39.72 13.39
CA LEU A 593 -27.23 -38.37 13.92
C LEU A 593 -26.57 -38.47 15.30
N THR A 594 -25.85 -37.43 15.72
CA THR A 594 -25.56 -37.21 17.14
C THR A 594 -26.78 -36.59 17.80
N THR A 595 -27.36 -35.53 17.25
CA THR A 595 -28.51 -34.84 17.87
C THR A 595 -29.65 -34.66 16.88
N LEU A 596 -30.87 -34.98 17.31
CA LEU A 596 -32.13 -34.63 16.64
C LEU A 596 -33.03 -33.85 17.61
N ASP A 597 -33.01 -32.53 17.47
CA ASP A 597 -33.93 -31.61 18.15
C ASP A 597 -35.10 -31.29 17.21
N VAL A 598 -36.33 -31.64 17.60
CA VAL A 598 -37.56 -31.20 16.92
C VAL A 598 -38.47 -30.57 17.97
N LEU A 599 -38.41 -29.24 18.09
CA LEU A 599 -38.97 -28.49 19.21
C LEU A 599 -40.00 -27.45 18.73
N GLY A 600 -41.23 -27.48 19.21
CA GLY A 600 -42.25 -26.45 18.96
C GLY A 600 -42.73 -26.34 17.51
N ASN A 601 -42.58 -27.38 16.69
CA ASN A 601 -43.02 -27.37 15.29
C ASN A 601 -44.49 -27.80 15.23
N ALA A 602 -45.39 -26.83 15.41
CA ALA A 602 -46.82 -27.07 15.66
C ALA A 602 -47.57 -27.84 14.56
N ALA A 603 -47.07 -27.87 13.32
CA ALA A 603 -47.70 -28.57 12.18
C ALA A 603 -47.07 -29.93 11.82
N VAL A 604 -45.97 -30.34 12.46
CA VAL A 604 -45.34 -31.65 12.20
C VAL A 604 -46.22 -32.75 12.78
N THR A 605 -46.65 -33.69 11.93
CA THR A 605 -47.55 -34.80 12.33
C THR A 605 -46.81 -36.11 12.60
N ASN A 606 -45.66 -36.31 11.95
CA ASN A 606 -44.79 -37.48 12.08
C ASN A 606 -43.38 -37.15 11.56
N LEU A 607 -42.39 -38.02 11.85
CA LEU A 607 -41.02 -37.92 11.33
C LEU A 607 -40.72 -39.03 10.31
N GLY A 608 -41.71 -39.49 9.55
CA GLY A 608 -41.57 -40.57 8.55
C GLY A 608 -40.60 -40.24 7.40
N ASP A 609 -40.37 -38.95 7.13
CA ASP A 609 -39.31 -38.48 6.25
C ASP A 609 -37.89 -38.84 6.76
N LEU A 610 -37.74 -39.18 8.05
CA LEU A 610 -36.50 -39.68 8.67
C LEU A 610 -36.52 -41.21 8.87
N ALA A 611 -37.41 -41.96 8.20
CA ALA A 611 -37.61 -43.40 8.43
C ALA A 611 -36.33 -44.27 8.31
N ARG A 612 -35.30 -43.84 7.58
CA ARG A 612 -34.01 -44.55 7.43
C ARG A 612 -33.00 -44.30 8.55
N LEU A 613 -33.33 -43.43 9.50
CA LEU A 613 -32.46 -43.06 10.63
C LEU A 613 -32.37 -44.24 11.61
N ARG A 614 -31.17 -44.79 11.79
CA ARG A 614 -30.92 -46.02 12.58
C ARG A 614 -30.39 -45.76 13.99
N GLU A 615 -29.69 -44.66 14.17
CA GLU A 615 -28.98 -44.33 15.41
C GLU A 615 -29.01 -42.82 15.64
N VAL A 616 -29.37 -42.38 16.85
CA VAL A 616 -29.40 -40.98 17.28
C VAL A 616 -28.89 -40.90 18.70
N ASP A 617 -27.77 -40.21 18.98
CA ASP A 617 -27.24 -40.16 20.35
C ASP A 617 -28.21 -39.43 21.31
N TYR A 618 -28.69 -38.26 20.90
CA TYR A 618 -29.61 -37.39 21.63
C TYR A 618 -30.88 -37.14 20.80
N LEU A 619 -31.98 -37.80 21.16
CA LEU A 619 -33.31 -37.58 20.57
C LEU A 619 -34.13 -36.67 21.49
N ASN A 620 -34.62 -35.54 20.98
CA ASN A 620 -35.39 -34.58 21.75
C ASN A 620 -36.59 -34.04 20.94
N LEU A 621 -37.79 -34.49 21.30
CA LEU A 621 -39.05 -34.10 20.67
C LEU A 621 -39.91 -33.36 21.70
N GLN A 622 -39.97 -32.04 21.59
CA GLN A 622 -40.68 -31.21 22.57
C GLN A 622 -41.76 -30.31 21.94
N GLY A 623 -42.97 -30.25 22.51
CA GLY A 623 -43.96 -29.22 22.15
C GLY A 623 -44.53 -29.31 20.73
N ASN A 624 -44.44 -30.46 20.06
CA ASN A 624 -44.94 -30.62 18.69
C ASN A 624 -46.43 -30.99 18.74
N ALA A 625 -47.29 -29.97 18.81
CA ALA A 625 -48.72 -30.14 19.11
C ALA A 625 -49.53 -30.99 18.11
N ALA A 626 -49.05 -31.17 16.87
CA ALA A 626 -49.69 -32.02 15.86
C ALA A 626 -49.12 -33.45 15.75
N LEU A 627 -48.02 -33.75 16.47
CA LEU A 627 -47.29 -35.02 16.36
C LEU A 627 -48.14 -36.16 16.92
N THR A 628 -48.44 -37.18 16.10
CA THR A 628 -49.26 -38.35 16.48
C THR A 628 -48.49 -39.67 16.39
N ASP A 629 -47.42 -39.71 15.61
CA ASP A 629 -46.56 -40.88 15.44
C ASP A 629 -45.10 -40.47 15.21
N PHE A 630 -44.16 -41.39 15.44
CA PHE A 630 -42.75 -41.13 15.19
C PHE A 630 -42.37 -41.30 13.72
N GLY A 631 -42.85 -42.31 13.01
CA GLY A 631 -42.41 -42.65 11.65
C GLY A 631 -40.95 -43.13 11.50
N LEU A 632 -40.20 -43.23 12.60
CA LEU A 632 -38.78 -43.62 12.64
C LEU A 632 -38.63 -45.16 12.56
N THR A 633 -39.01 -45.78 11.44
CA THR A 633 -39.16 -47.25 11.33
C THR A 633 -37.86 -48.04 11.43
N ASP A 634 -36.74 -47.49 10.95
CA ASP A 634 -35.43 -48.16 11.00
C ASP A 634 -34.63 -47.81 12.26
N LEU A 635 -35.17 -47.04 13.22
CA LEU A 635 -34.46 -46.64 14.43
C LEU A 635 -34.24 -47.83 15.35
N VAL A 636 -32.97 -48.15 15.64
CA VAL A 636 -32.57 -49.29 16.47
C VAL A 636 -31.91 -48.83 17.78
N ARG A 637 -31.34 -47.62 17.83
CA ARG A 637 -30.46 -47.22 18.92
C ARG A 637 -30.49 -45.73 19.27
N VAL A 638 -30.69 -45.44 20.54
CA VAL A 638 -30.55 -44.12 21.18
C VAL A 638 -29.70 -44.28 22.45
N PRO A 639 -28.37 -44.05 22.38
CA PRO A 639 -27.44 -44.38 23.46
C PRO A 639 -27.31 -43.35 24.59
N GLU A 640 -27.60 -42.06 24.38
CA GLU A 640 -27.36 -41.03 25.42
C GLU A 640 -28.67 -40.48 26.00
N SER A 641 -29.55 -39.90 25.18
CA SER A 641 -30.76 -39.20 25.65
C SER A 641 -31.99 -39.46 24.78
N PHE A 642 -33.12 -39.74 25.41
CA PHE A 642 -34.45 -39.88 24.82
C PHE A 642 -35.44 -38.96 25.57
N GLY A 643 -35.67 -37.77 25.02
CA GLY A 643 -36.65 -36.80 25.51
C GLY A 643 -37.88 -36.73 24.59
N VAL A 644 -39.06 -37.03 25.12
CA VAL A 644 -40.35 -36.86 24.44
C VAL A 644 -41.30 -36.15 25.39
N ILE A 645 -41.45 -34.84 25.21
CA ILE A 645 -42.04 -33.95 26.23
C ILE A 645 -43.11 -33.03 25.60
N ASP A 646 -44.26 -32.86 26.24
CA ASP A 646 -45.25 -31.82 25.85
C ASP A 646 -45.81 -31.99 24.41
N ASN A 647 -45.88 -33.22 23.88
CA ASN A 647 -46.45 -33.50 22.57
C ASN A 647 -47.92 -33.94 22.72
N ALA A 648 -48.82 -32.96 22.81
CA ALA A 648 -50.23 -33.12 23.22
C ALA A 648 -51.14 -34.06 22.38
N ARG A 649 -50.63 -34.66 21.29
CA ARG A 649 -51.33 -35.65 20.46
C ARG A 649 -50.56 -36.96 20.25
N LEU A 650 -49.37 -37.08 20.83
CA LEU A 650 -48.54 -38.27 20.73
C LEU A 650 -48.87 -39.19 21.91
N PRO A 651 -49.38 -40.41 21.70
CA PRO A 651 -49.73 -41.29 22.80
C PRO A 651 -48.51 -41.63 23.66
N THR A 652 -48.58 -41.40 24.98
CA THR A 652 -47.47 -41.71 25.91
C THR A 652 -47.02 -43.17 25.79
N CYS A 653 -47.96 -44.09 25.59
CA CYS A 653 -47.67 -45.50 25.37
C CYS A 653 -46.84 -45.79 24.09
N ARG A 654 -46.95 -44.97 23.02
CA ARG A 654 -46.08 -45.10 21.83
C ARG A 654 -44.66 -44.66 22.15
N ALA A 655 -44.52 -43.55 22.88
CA ALA A 655 -43.21 -43.07 23.32
C ALA A 655 -42.51 -44.09 24.22
N THR A 656 -43.23 -44.68 25.19
CA THR A 656 -42.70 -45.73 26.06
C THR A 656 -42.34 -47.00 25.28
N ALA A 657 -43.16 -47.42 24.30
CA ALA A 657 -42.88 -48.59 23.48
C ALA A 657 -41.64 -48.41 22.59
N LEU A 658 -41.46 -47.23 21.98
CA LEU A 658 -40.26 -46.91 21.21
C LEU A 658 -39.02 -46.82 22.12
N ALA A 659 -39.11 -46.11 23.25
CA ALA A 659 -38.00 -46.03 24.20
C ALA A 659 -37.54 -47.43 24.66
N ALA A 660 -38.48 -48.34 24.95
CA ALA A 660 -38.18 -49.70 25.37
C ALA A 660 -37.48 -50.55 24.28
N SER A 661 -37.60 -50.20 22.99
CA SER A 661 -36.91 -50.91 21.91
C SER A 661 -35.59 -50.27 21.48
N VAL A 662 -35.44 -48.93 21.59
CA VAL A 662 -34.26 -48.21 21.06
C VAL A 662 -33.35 -47.61 22.12
N PHE A 663 -33.84 -47.25 23.31
CA PHE A 663 -33.03 -46.54 24.30
C PHE A 663 -32.04 -47.47 25.01
N GLN A 664 -30.77 -47.07 25.04
CA GLN A 664 -29.66 -47.84 25.60
C GLN A 664 -28.83 -47.04 26.62
N GLY A 665 -29.27 -45.82 26.93
CA GLY A 665 -28.57 -44.91 27.83
C GLY A 665 -28.84 -45.15 29.31
N GLN A 666 -28.30 -44.26 30.13
CA GLN A 666 -28.53 -44.28 31.58
C GLN A 666 -29.98 -43.87 31.91
N PRO A 667 -30.59 -44.35 33.02
CA PRO A 667 -31.97 -44.04 33.35
C PRO A 667 -32.32 -42.55 33.46
N TRP A 668 -31.35 -41.68 33.76
CA TRP A 668 -31.53 -40.22 33.83
C TRP A 668 -31.60 -39.55 32.45
N GLY A 669 -31.22 -40.25 31.37
CA GLY A 669 -31.35 -39.78 29.98
C GLY A 669 -32.72 -40.07 29.36
N LEU A 670 -33.62 -40.76 30.07
CA LEU A 670 -34.98 -41.08 29.59
C LEU A 670 -36.01 -40.14 30.23
N VAL A 671 -36.67 -39.31 29.42
CA VAL A 671 -37.73 -38.39 29.88
C VAL A 671 -38.93 -38.48 28.94
N ILE A 672 -40.07 -38.94 29.47
CA ILE A 672 -41.35 -39.01 28.75
C ILE A 672 -42.41 -38.37 29.65
N GLU A 673 -42.86 -37.16 29.32
CA GLU A 673 -43.78 -36.38 30.16
C GLU A 673 -44.74 -35.50 29.34
N ARG A 674 -45.94 -35.24 29.86
CA ARG A 674 -46.91 -34.28 29.28
C ARG A 674 -47.32 -34.59 27.83
N ASN A 675 -47.33 -35.86 27.43
CA ASN A 675 -47.85 -36.30 26.14
C ASN A 675 -49.32 -36.78 26.29
N ASP A 676 -49.90 -37.42 25.29
CA ASP A 676 -51.29 -37.90 25.37
C ASP A 676 -51.38 -39.21 26.18
N ASP A 677 -51.65 -39.05 27.49
CA ASP A 677 -51.90 -40.14 28.44
C ASP A 677 -53.29 -40.79 28.28
N ALA A 678 -54.20 -40.19 27.50
CA ALA A 678 -55.57 -40.68 27.32
C ALA A 678 -55.71 -41.60 26.09
N ALA A 679 -54.81 -41.48 25.11
CA ALA A 679 -54.81 -42.30 23.91
C ALA A 679 -54.41 -43.77 24.19
N THR A 680 -55.17 -44.70 23.63
CA THR A 680 -54.88 -46.14 23.67
C THR A 680 -53.93 -46.56 22.55
N CYS A 681 -52.85 -47.27 22.89
CA CYS A 681 -52.00 -47.94 21.90
C CYS A 681 -52.54 -49.34 21.56
N PRO A 682 -52.48 -49.75 20.28
CA PRO A 682 -52.70 -51.13 19.85
C PRO A 682 -51.52 -52.05 20.20
#